data_AF-A0A934IKG2-F1
#
_entry.id   AF-A0A934IKG2-F1
#
_cell.length_a   1.000
_cell.length_b   1.000
_cell.length_c   1.000
_cell.angle_alpha   90.00
_cell.angle_beta   90.00
_cell.angle_gamma   90.00
#
_symmetry.space_group_name_H-M   'P 1'
#
loop_
_entity.id
_entity.type
_entity.pdbx_description
1 polymer ?
#
loop_
_entity_poly.entity_id
_entity_poly.type
_entity_poly.pdbx_seq_one_letter_code
_entity_poly.pdbx_strand_id
1 'polypeptide(L)'
;MQGPAQTDRPDILAELSASATCARQQGANLLVCPEMYLTGYAIGPGPISALAEPRDGPLMDKVRIIARDAGIAILTGFPERDGSAIYNTAVLIGADGSEIAHYRKTHLFGDVDCTQFAAGPTPPPVVDFAGLKVGLLICYDVEFPENVRGLALRGADLVLVPTALMRPAEIVAETVVVARAFENQVFLAYVNRCDHEAAFDYCGLSCIVGPDGRVLARAGSEAEMIFADIDPTALKQIRGETSHLADRRVALYATLTEDPKSPKDNPRMTHADDTDDTLTMLSPDFPFSYDRYLTHPAGLGHVPDARLGTEVAVIGAGMAGIVAAYELMKLGLRPVIYEAVRIGGRLRSEPVPGVDDMVVELGGMRFPPTGRAFFHYLNKAGAETTGFPNPLSDATPSTMIELGGEKHYARTAADLPPIFAEVGEAWTQALEDGAFLSQMQDALRARDTNAIKKLWNDLVPDLDGQSFYGFLARSDAFARRDFRHLEVFGQVGFGSGGWDTDFPNSMLEILRIVYTGADDDHQLVKGGVEQVPNSIWRHAPDQMAHWPTGTTLSSLHNGATLGEVRKIRRADDGGIAITDRWGNARHFAAAVVTCQSWLLSTTIDCDETLFDQTMWMAMERTHYMQSSKTFVIVDRPFWKETDRITGRDRLSMTLSDRKTRGTYLLDFGDDRPGAICLSYTWNDDAMKWVTLPIDERVDLMIDSIEKIYPGLDIRSHIIGDPITVSWENDRYFMGAFKGNLPGHYRYQRRLFSHFMQDDMPERRRGLFLAGDSVSWTAGWAEGAVTTALNAVWGVQKHFGGASAPDNPGPGDLWQDLQPLDLEAD
;
A
#
# COMPACT_ATOMS: atom_id res chain seq x y z
N MET A 1 -4.66 9.16 -43.07
CA MET A 1 -4.13 8.07 -43.90
C MET A 1 -3.45 7.08 -42.99
N GLN A 2 -3.93 5.85 -42.93
CA GLN A 2 -3.33 4.77 -42.16
C GLN A 2 -2.19 4.13 -42.95
N GLY A 3 -1.02 4.02 -42.34
CA GLY A 3 0.11 3.30 -42.94
C GLY A 3 1.48 3.97 -42.79
N PRO A 4 2.53 3.40 -43.39
CA PRO A 4 2.48 2.29 -44.36
C PRO A 4 2.41 0.89 -43.71
N ALA A 5 2.32 -0.18 -44.52
CA ALA A 5 2.20 -1.61 -44.14
C ALA A 5 3.43 -2.51 -44.52
N GLN A 6 4.40 -2.01 -45.30
CA GLN A 6 5.79 -2.49 -45.48
C GLN A 6 6.47 -1.68 -46.59
N THR A 7 7.68 -1.18 -46.37
CA THR A 7 8.54 -0.64 -47.45
C THR A 7 10.01 -1.02 -47.26
N ASP A 8 10.40 -2.15 -47.82
CA ASP A 8 11.76 -2.22 -48.37
C ASP A 8 11.78 -1.26 -49.60
N ARG A 9 12.46 -0.11 -49.46
CA ARG A 9 12.84 0.89 -50.51
C ARG A 9 12.06 2.23 -50.55
N PRO A 10 12.36 3.14 -51.51
CA PRO A 10 13.03 4.43 -51.32
C PRO A 10 12.08 5.65 -51.42
N ASP A 11 12.44 6.73 -50.72
CA ASP A 11 11.85 8.09 -50.81
C ASP A 11 10.38 8.24 -50.33
N ILE A 12 10.17 8.18 -49.01
CA ILE A 12 8.91 8.45 -48.28
C ILE A 12 8.18 9.74 -48.71
N LEU A 13 8.92 10.71 -49.26
CA LEU A 13 8.37 11.97 -49.74
C LEU A 13 7.65 11.83 -51.09
N ALA A 14 8.10 10.92 -51.94
CA ALA A 14 7.37 10.59 -53.16
C ALA A 14 6.01 9.94 -52.83
N GLU A 15 5.96 9.09 -51.81
CA GLU A 15 4.72 8.50 -51.31
C GLU A 15 3.80 9.57 -50.71
N LEU A 16 4.34 10.47 -49.88
CA LEU A 16 3.58 11.60 -49.37
C LEU A 16 2.97 12.45 -50.50
N SER A 17 3.74 12.70 -51.56
CA SER A 17 3.29 13.46 -52.73
C SER A 17 2.15 12.77 -53.49
N ALA A 18 2.28 11.45 -53.71
CA ALA A 18 1.23 10.65 -54.33
C ALA A 18 -0.05 10.63 -53.47
N SER A 19 0.09 10.42 -52.16
CA SER A 19 -1.03 10.41 -51.22
C SER A 19 -1.72 11.77 -51.09
N ALA A 20 -0.96 12.86 -51.07
CA ALA A 20 -1.49 14.23 -51.07
C ALA A 20 -2.29 14.53 -52.35
N THR A 21 -1.76 14.13 -53.50
CA THR A 21 -2.45 14.28 -54.80
C THR A 21 -3.74 13.45 -54.84
N CYS A 22 -3.69 12.20 -54.38
CA CYS A 22 -4.85 11.31 -54.32
C CYS A 22 -5.95 11.89 -53.40
N ALA A 23 -5.58 12.29 -52.18
CA ALA A 23 -6.50 12.89 -51.22
C ALA A 23 -7.17 14.15 -51.80
N ARG A 24 -6.41 15.00 -52.50
CA ARG A 24 -6.94 16.20 -53.15
C ARG A 24 -7.93 15.87 -54.26
N GLN A 25 -7.62 14.89 -55.11
CA GLN A 25 -8.49 14.43 -56.18
C GLN A 25 -9.82 13.85 -55.65
N GLN A 26 -9.78 13.22 -54.48
CA GLN A 26 -10.96 12.73 -53.75
C GLN A 26 -11.69 13.85 -52.97
N GLY A 27 -11.26 15.11 -53.10
CA GLY A 27 -11.95 16.27 -52.55
C GLY A 27 -11.46 16.71 -51.17
N ALA A 28 -10.50 16.04 -50.54
CA ALA A 28 -10.00 16.43 -49.23
C ALA A 28 -9.26 17.77 -49.26
N ASN A 29 -9.41 18.55 -48.18
CA ASN A 29 -8.66 19.79 -47.96
C ASN A 29 -7.45 19.63 -47.03
N LEU A 30 -7.40 18.52 -46.29
CA LEU A 30 -6.36 18.18 -45.32
C LEU A 30 -6.05 16.68 -45.39
N LEU A 31 -4.76 16.35 -45.50
CA LEU A 31 -4.23 15.02 -45.32
C LEU A 31 -3.53 14.94 -43.97
N VAL A 32 -3.85 13.92 -43.17
CA VAL A 32 -3.16 13.63 -41.90
C VAL A 32 -2.40 12.31 -42.03
N CYS A 33 -1.12 12.36 -41.71
CA CYS A 33 -0.21 11.21 -41.66
C CYS A 33 -0.04 10.71 -40.22
N PRO A 34 0.42 9.46 -40.02
CA PRO A 34 0.75 8.93 -38.70
C PRO A 34 1.95 9.61 -38.03
N GLU A 35 2.18 9.23 -36.77
CA GLU A 35 3.32 9.71 -35.97
C GLU A 35 4.65 9.33 -36.63
N MET A 36 5.59 10.29 -36.64
CA MET A 36 6.94 10.11 -37.17
C MET A 36 7.01 9.56 -38.62
N TYR A 37 5.99 9.88 -39.42
CA TYR A 37 5.82 9.36 -40.78
C TYR A 37 7.06 9.52 -41.68
N LEU A 38 7.81 10.62 -41.57
CA LEU A 38 8.94 10.89 -42.47
C LEU A 38 10.19 10.03 -42.22
N THR A 39 10.27 9.32 -41.10
CA THR A 39 11.50 8.60 -40.71
C THR A 39 11.26 7.20 -40.15
N GLY A 40 10.05 6.89 -39.70
CA GLY A 40 9.79 5.74 -38.83
C GLY A 40 9.74 6.14 -37.34
N TYR A 41 9.12 5.31 -36.52
CA TYR A 41 8.90 5.60 -35.09
C TYR A 41 9.93 4.89 -34.20
N ALA A 42 10.22 3.62 -34.47
CA ALA A 42 11.13 2.79 -33.68
C ALA A 42 12.59 2.83 -34.17
N ILE A 43 13.20 4.01 -34.17
CA ILE A 43 14.53 4.25 -34.75
C ILE A 43 15.69 3.87 -33.81
N GLY A 44 15.50 4.06 -32.50
CA GLY A 44 16.50 3.93 -31.44
C GLY A 44 17.41 5.16 -31.27
N PRO A 45 18.01 5.35 -30.07
CA PRO A 45 18.77 6.57 -29.72
C PRO A 45 20.05 6.78 -30.54
N GLY A 46 20.67 5.69 -31.03
CA GLY A 46 21.87 5.79 -31.87
C GLY A 46 21.55 6.35 -33.26
N PRO A 47 20.69 5.67 -34.05
CA PRO A 47 20.40 6.09 -35.43
C PRO A 47 19.59 7.38 -35.55
N ILE A 48 18.76 7.73 -34.56
CA ILE A 48 17.84 8.88 -34.68
C ILE A 48 18.54 10.22 -34.85
N SER A 49 19.74 10.35 -34.30
CA SER A 49 20.54 11.56 -34.46
C SER A 49 20.91 11.83 -35.93
N ALA A 50 21.07 10.78 -36.75
CA ALA A 50 21.35 10.95 -38.17
C ALA A 50 20.11 11.34 -39.00
N LEU A 51 18.90 11.09 -38.49
CA LEU A 51 17.63 11.37 -39.16
C LEU A 51 16.98 12.68 -38.71
N ALA A 52 17.36 13.19 -37.54
CA ALA A 52 16.77 14.40 -36.97
C ALA A 52 17.25 15.67 -37.70
N GLU A 53 16.30 16.48 -38.16
CA GLU A 53 16.55 17.74 -38.89
C GLU A 53 15.98 18.96 -38.13
N PRO A 54 16.55 20.16 -38.30
CA PRO A 54 15.94 21.39 -37.79
C PRO A 54 14.52 21.63 -38.31
N ARG A 55 13.75 22.48 -37.61
CA ARG A 55 12.38 22.87 -38.00
C ARG A 55 12.26 23.39 -39.44
N ASP A 56 13.28 24.10 -39.90
CA ASP A 56 13.41 24.65 -41.26
C ASP A 56 14.39 23.82 -42.11
N GLY A 57 14.53 22.53 -41.81
CA GLY A 57 15.40 21.61 -42.51
C GLY A 57 14.86 21.13 -43.87
N PRO A 58 15.72 20.46 -44.67
CA PRO A 58 15.38 19.96 -46.01
C PRO A 58 14.13 19.08 -46.11
N LEU A 59 13.81 18.28 -45.09
CA LEU A 59 12.58 17.49 -45.02
C LEU A 59 11.35 18.38 -45.04
N MET A 60 11.33 19.41 -44.20
CA MET A 60 10.20 20.34 -44.11
C MET A 60 10.07 21.17 -45.39
N ASP A 61 11.17 21.59 -46.02
CA ASP A 61 11.13 22.27 -47.32
C ASP A 61 10.44 21.42 -48.40
N LYS A 62 10.77 20.12 -48.45
CA LYS A 62 10.13 19.21 -49.40
C LYS A 62 8.64 19.00 -49.09
N VAL A 63 8.26 18.89 -47.82
CA VAL A 63 6.83 18.81 -47.43
C VAL A 63 6.07 20.07 -47.84
N ARG A 64 6.65 21.27 -47.70
CA ARG A 64 6.05 22.54 -48.16
C ARG A 64 5.83 22.58 -49.66
N ILE A 65 6.79 22.06 -50.43
CA ILE A 65 6.65 21.93 -51.90
C ILE A 65 5.52 20.95 -52.23
N ILE A 66 5.49 19.78 -51.58
CA ILE A 66 4.45 18.77 -51.82
C ILE A 66 3.05 19.33 -51.51
N ALA A 67 2.86 20.00 -50.38
CA ALA A 67 1.59 20.61 -50.00
C ALA A 67 1.13 21.65 -51.04
N ARG A 68 2.06 22.47 -51.55
CA ARG A 68 1.79 23.48 -52.59
C ARG A 68 1.42 22.86 -53.93
N ASP A 69 2.20 21.88 -54.38
CA ASP A 69 2.02 21.24 -55.69
C ASP A 69 0.73 20.42 -55.73
N ALA A 70 0.40 19.72 -54.63
CA ALA A 70 -0.87 19.00 -54.49
C ALA A 70 -2.05 19.92 -54.17
N GLY A 71 -1.81 21.15 -53.68
CA GLY A 71 -2.85 22.10 -53.30
C GLY A 71 -3.72 21.61 -52.14
N ILE A 72 -3.11 20.93 -51.16
CA ILE A 72 -3.76 20.36 -49.96
C ILE A 72 -2.92 20.67 -48.71
N ALA A 73 -3.57 20.86 -47.56
CA ALA A 73 -2.85 20.94 -46.29
C ALA A 73 -2.39 19.54 -45.85
N ILE A 74 -1.25 19.46 -45.16
CA ILE A 74 -0.63 18.21 -44.72
C ILE A 74 -0.23 18.33 -43.25
N LEU A 75 -0.71 17.42 -42.40
CA LEU A 75 -0.18 17.18 -41.05
C LEU A 75 0.75 15.96 -41.10
N THR A 76 2.03 16.14 -40.78
CA THR A 76 3.03 15.07 -40.76
C THR A 76 3.98 15.18 -39.57
N GLY A 77 4.63 14.07 -39.23
CA GLY A 77 5.54 13.97 -38.09
C GLY A 77 7.00 13.64 -38.47
N PHE A 78 7.96 14.18 -37.72
CA PHE A 78 9.40 13.98 -37.94
C PHE A 78 10.23 14.21 -36.65
N PRO A 79 11.48 13.71 -36.60
CA PRO A 79 12.40 14.01 -35.50
C PRO A 79 12.97 15.41 -35.70
N GLU A 80 12.52 16.36 -34.89
CA GLU A 80 13.02 17.73 -34.93
C GLU A 80 14.28 17.86 -34.07
N ARG A 81 15.37 18.35 -34.67
CA ARG A 81 16.58 18.73 -33.96
C ARG A 81 16.53 20.20 -33.56
N ASP A 82 16.69 20.46 -32.27
CA ASP A 82 16.85 21.81 -31.72
C ASP A 82 17.98 21.80 -30.69
N GLY A 83 19.13 22.35 -31.11
CA GLY A 83 20.39 22.22 -30.39
C GLY A 83 20.83 20.76 -30.24
N SER A 84 21.05 20.34 -28.99
CA SER A 84 21.41 18.96 -28.64
C SER A 84 20.20 18.03 -28.47
N ALA A 85 18.99 18.58 -28.38
CA ALA A 85 17.76 17.80 -28.15
C ALA A 85 17.11 17.40 -29.47
N ILE A 86 16.40 16.27 -29.43
CA ILE A 86 15.58 15.75 -30.54
C ILE A 86 14.15 15.64 -30.01
N TYR A 87 13.16 16.08 -30.77
CA TYR A 87 11.75 16.09 -30.36
C TYR A 87 10.89 15.33 -31.37
N ASN A 88 9.91 14.56 -30.88
CA ASN A 88 8.85 14.01 -31.71
C ASN A 88 7.86 15.13 -32.04
N THR A 89 7.82 15.54 -33.31
CA THR A 89 7.19 16.79 -33.72
C THR A 89 6.18 16.57 -34.83
N ALA A 90 4.99 17.15 -34.69
CA ALA A 90 3.96 17.22 -35.73
C ALA A 90 3.83 18.65 -36.27
N VAL A 91 3.74 18.78 -37.60
CA VAL A 91 3.64 20.08 -38.28
C VAL A 91 2.49 20.06 -39.28
N LEU A 92 1.63 21.07 -39.17
CA LEU A 92 0.55 21.34 -40.13
C LEU A 92 1.03 22.37 -41.16
N ILE A 93 1.20 21.93 -42.39
CA ILE A 93 1.59 22.76 -43.52
C ILE A 93 0.35 23.04 -44.38
N GLY A 94 0.12 24.32 -44.68
CA GLY A 94 -0.98 24.76 -45.54
C GLY A 94 -0.77 24.41 -47.01
N ALA A 95 -1.86 24.45 -47.79
CA ALA A 95 -1.84 24.21 -49.23
C ALA A 95 -1.03 25.24 -50.04
N ASP A 96 -0.56 26.33 -49.42
CA ASP A 96 0.37 27.31 -50.01
C ASP A 96 1.84 27.05 -49.61
N GLY A 97 2.08 26.08 -48.72
CA GLY A 97 3.37 25.76 -48.13
C GLY A 97 3.69 26.54 -46.85
N SER A 98 2.78 27.37 -46.34
CA SER A 98 2.95 28.05 -45.05
C SER A 98 2.87 27.06 -43.88
N GLU A 99 3.59 27.33 -42.79
CA GLU A 99 3.42 26.56 -41.56
C GLU A 99 2.28 27.16 -40.74
N ILE A 100 1.25 26.37 -40.51
CA ILE A 100 0.04 26.78 -39.78
C ILE A 100 0.18 26.44 -38.30
N ALA A 101 0.71 25.25 -38.00
CA ALA A 101 0.96 24.81 -36.64
C ALA A 101 2.19 23.91 -36.54
N HIS A 102 2.83 23.96 -35.39
CA HIS A 102 3.99 23.14 -35.02
C HIS A 102 3.82 22.75 -33.56
N TYR A 103 4.01 21.47 -33.26
CA TYR A 103 3.79 20.92 -31.93
C TYR A 103 4.79 19.80 -31.64
N ARG A 104 5.50 19.92 -30.52
CA ARG A 104 6.39 18.90 -29.96
C ARG A 104 5.61 18.10 -28.92
N LYS A 105 5.62 16.76 -29.02
CA LYS A 105 4.91 15.84 -28.12
C LYS A 105 5.27 16.14 -26.66
N THR A 106 4.26 16.30 -25.81
CA THR A 106 4.47 16.68 -24.41
C THR A 106 4.52 15.47 -23.48
N HIS A 107 3.77 14.41 -23.78
CA HIS A 107 3.74 13.18 -23.01
C HIS A 107 4.43 12.05 -23.80
N LEU A 108 5.60 11.61 -23.33
CA LEU A 108 6.41 10.56 -23.96
C LEU A 108 5.91 9.17 -23.56
N PHE A 109 5.72 8.28 -24.53
CA PHE A 109 5.27 6.91 -24.30
C PHE A 109 6.44 5.98 -23.97
N GLY A 110 6.52 5.57 -22.69
CA GLY A 110 7.45 4.55 -22.20
C GLY A 110 8.92 4.78 -22.60
N ASP A 111 9.71 3.71 -22.59
CA ASP A 111 11.14 3.81 -22.90
C ASP A 111 11.41 4.10 -24.38
N VAL A 112 10.50 3.71 -25.28
CA VAL A 112 10.67 3.94 -26.73
C VAL A 112 10.75 5.43 -27.05
N ASP A 113 9.91 6.27 -26.44
CA ASP A 113 10.03 7.73 -26.62
C ASP A 113 11.10 8.33 -25.71
N CYS A 114 11.12 7.96 -24.42
CA CYS A 114 12.00 8.58 -23.41
C CYS A 114 13.50 8.41 -23.71
N THR A 115 13.88 7.37 -24.47
CA THR A 115 15.28 7.17 -24.87
C THR A 115 15.68 7.98 -26.10
N GLN A 116 14.73 8.42 -26.93
CA GLN A 116 14.97 9.03 -28.24
C GLN A 116 14.64 10.53 -28.29
N PHE A 117 13.67 10.98 -27.51
CA PHE A 117 13.08 12.31 -27.60
C PHE A 117 13.07 13.04 -26.26
N ALA A 118 13.17 14.37 -26.33
CA ALA A 118 12.84 15.27 -25.23
C ALA A 118 11.34 15.64 -25.27
N ALA A 119 10.75 15.87 -24.10
CA ALA A 119 9.37 16.34 -23.98
C ALA A 119 9.23 17.81 -24.43
N GLY A 120 8.16 18.11 -25.17
CA GLY A 120 7.82 19.46 -25.61
C GLY A 120 7.52 20.39 -24.43
N PRO A 121 8.01 21.65 -24.44
CA PRO A 121 7.83 22.57 -23.31
C PRO A 121 6.55 23.41 -23.39
N THR A 122 5.71 23.24 -24.42
CA THR A 122 4.55 24.09 -24.69
C THR A 122 3.27 23.26 -24.81
N PRO A 123 2.13 23.78 -24.33
CA PRO A 123 0.86 23.08 -24.45
C PRO A 123 0.43 22.89 -25.91
N PRO A 124 -0.42 21.88 -26.19
CA PRO A 124 -1.04 21.65 -27.50
C PRO A 124 -1.63 22.92 -28.15
N PRO A 125 -1.27 23.27 -29.40
CA PRO A 125 -1.75 24.48 -30.05
C PRO A 125 -3.20 24.35 -30.51
N VAL A 126 -3.90 25.49 -30.61
CA VAL A 126 -5.18 25.63 -31.33
C VAL A 126 -4.99 26.70 -32.38
N VAL A 127 -5.22 26.37 -33.65
CA VAL A 127 -5.01 27.26 -34.80
C VAL A 127 -6.26 27.35 -35.65
N ASP A 128 -6.45 28.48 -36.34
CA ASP A 128 -7.56 28.60 -37.30
C ASP A 128 -7.16 27.96 -38.63
N PHE A 129 -7.96 27.00 -39.11
CA PHE A 129 -7.77 26.35 -40.40
C PHE A 129 -9.13 26.12 -41.06
N ALA A 130 -9.30 26.62 -42.29
CA ALA A 130 -10.53 26.47 -43.08
C ALA A 130 -11.83 26.89 -42.33
N GLY A 131 -11.73 27.87 -41.43
CA GLY A 131 -12.87 28.35 -40.63
C GLY A 131 -13.19 27.51 -39.38
N LEU A 132 -12.36 26.52 -39.07
CA LEU A 132 -12.42 25.70 -37.87
C LEU A 132 -11.23 26.01 -36.94
N LYS A 133 -11.43 25.84 -35.64
CA LYS A 133 -10.33 25.79 -34.68
C LYS A 133 -9.78 24.38 -34.60
N VAL A 134 -8.54 24.18 -35.01
CA VAL A 134 -7.88 22.88 -35.08
C VAL A 134 -6.84 22.74 -33.98
N GLY A 135 -6.99 21.71 -33.15
CA GLY A 135 -6.02 21.31 -32.13
C GLY A 135 -5.11 20.18 -32.60
N LEU A 136 -3.86 20.15 -32.14
CA LEU A 136 -2.91 19.07 -32.42
C LEU A 136 -2.50 18.34 -31.15
N LEU A 137 -2.49 17.01 -31.20
CA LEU A 137 -1.89 16.11 -30.20
C LEU A 137 -1.06 15.05 -30.92
N ILE A 138 -0.21 14.31 -30.21
CA ILE A 138 0.54 13.20 -30.79
C ILE A 138 0.34 11.96 -29.91
N CYS A 139 -0.28 10.93 -30.48
CA CYS A 139 -0.40 9.59 -29.89
C CYS A 139 -0.83 9.64 -28.41
N TYR A 140 0.06 9.22 -27.51
CA TYR A 140 -0.11 9.16 -26.06
C TYR A 140 -0.70 10.43 -25.43
N ASP A 141 -0.46 11.62 -26.01
CA ASP A 141 -1.08 12.87 -25.56
C ASP A 141 -2.62 12.80 -25.49
N VAL A 142 -3.29 12.01 -26.34
CA VAL A 142 -4.76 11.89 -26.39
C VAL A 142 -5.32 11.05 -25.24
N GLU A 143 -4.50 10.19 -24.65
CA GLU A 143 -4.93 9.30 -23.57
C GLU A 143 -5.19 10.10 -22.28
N PHE A 144 -4.51 11.25 -22.12
CA PHE A 144 -4.73 12.21 -21.05
C PHE A 144 -5.99 13.07 -21.33
N PRO A 145 -7.08 12.92 -20.56
CA PRO A 145 -8.32 13.67 -20.77
C PRO A 145 -8.10 15.19 -20.72
N GLU A 146 -7.13 15.65 -19.93
CA GLU A 146 -6.79 17.06 -19.73
C GLU A 146 -6.36 17.74 -21.03
N ASN A 147 -5.62 17.05 -21.89
CA ASN A 147 -5.12 17.61 -23.15
C ASN A 147 -6.26 17.90 -24.13
N VAL A 148 -7.15 16.92 -24.33
CA VAL A 148 -8.31 17.08 -25.22
C VAL A 148 -9.30 18.09 -24.63
N ARG A 149 -9.52 18.05 -23.30
CA ARG A 149 -10.33 19.04 -22.59
C ARG A 149 -9.77 20.44 -22.73
N GLY A 150 -8.46 20.61 -22.57
CA GLY A 150 -7.78 21.89 -22.70
C GLY A 150 -7.93 22.49 -24.10
N LEU A 151 -7.80 21.67 -25.15
CA LEU A 151 -8.06 22.08 -26.53
C LEU A 151 -9.51 22.51 -26.75
N ALA A 152 -10.48 21.71 -26.29
CA ALA A 152 -11.90 22.02 -26.42
C ALA A 152 -12.30 23.32 -25.70
N LEU A 153 -11.75 23.57 -24.50
CA LEU A 153 -11.98 24.81 -23.75
C LEU A 153 -11.34 26.04 -24.40
N ARG A 154 -10.25 25.85 -25.15
CA ARG A 154 -9.68 26.88 -26.04
C ARG A 154 -10.45 27.03 -27.36
N GLY A 155 -11.57 26.32 -27.48
CA GLY A 155 -12.51 26.42 -28.59
C GLY A 155 -12.20 25.50 -29.76
N ALA A 156 -11.39 24.45 -29.59
CA ALA A 156 -11.17 23.49 -30.68
C ALA A 156 -12.49 22.90 -31.18
N ASP A 157 -12.58 22.80 -32.50
CA ASP A 157 -13.68 22.19 -33.24
C ASP A 157 -13.27 20.80 -33.77
N LEU A 158 -11.99 20.65 -34.12
CA LEU A 158 -11.37 19.42 -34.61
C LEU A 158 -10.03 19.20 -33.92
N VAL A 159 -9.77 18.00 -33.42
CA VAL A 159 -8.48 17.58 -32.86
C VAL A 159 -7.85 16.53 -33.76
N LEU A 160 -6.60 16.76 -34.19
CA LEU A 160 -5.85 15.85 -35.04
C LEU A 160 -4.78 15.14 -34.22
N VAL A 161 -4.72 13.81 -34.33
CA VAL A 161 -3.85 12.96 -33.51
C VAL A 161 -3.10 11.94 -34.39
N PRO A 162 -1.97 12.34 -35.00
CA PRO A 162 -0.99 11.40 -35.55
C PRO A 162 -0.50 10.42 -34.47
N THR A 163 -0.46 9.13 -34.79
CA THR A 163 -0.27 8.06 -33.81
C THR A 163 0.55 6.88 -34.37
N ALA A 164 1.33 6.22 -33.51
CA ALA A 164 1.91 4.89 -33.71
C ALA A 164 1.49 3.91 -32.58
N LEU A 165 0.19 3.60 -32.48
CA LEU A 165 -0.42 2.73 -31.48
C LEU A 165 -0.18 1.25 -31.81
N MET A 166 0.37 0.54 -30.84
CA MET A 166 0.84 -0.84 -30.95
C MET A 166 -0.10 -1.83 -30.28
N ARG A 167 -0.14 -3.07 -30.74
CA ARG A 167 -0.88 -4.14 -30.07
C ARG A 167 -0.25 -4.46 -28.71
N PRO A 168 -1.06 -4.83 -27.69
CA PRO A 168 -2.51 -5.01 -27.70
C PRO A 168 -3.30 -3.78 -27.16
N ALA A 169 -3.04 -2.57 -27.67
CA ALA A 169 -3.67 -1.34 -27.19
C ALA A 169 -4.88 -0.87 -28.03
N GLU A 170 -5.59 -1.78 -28.72
CA GLU A 170 -6.75 -1.48 -29.56
C GLU A 170 -7.82 -0.66 -28.83
N ILE A 171 -7.94 -0.85 -27.51
CA ILE A 171 -8.84 -0.14 -26.62
C ILE A 171 -8.73 1.39 -26.75
N VAL A 172 -7.55 1.92 -27.06
CA VAL A 172 -7.34 3.37 -27.22
C VAL A 172 -8.13 3.89 -28.42
N ALA A 173 -7.99 3.24 -29.58
CA ALA A 173 -8.69 3.63 -30.80
C ALA A 173 -10.20 3.32 -30.75
N GLU A 174 -10.61 2.27 -30.04
CA GLU A 174 -12.00 1.82 -29.98
C GLU A 174 -12.83 2.56 -28.93
N THR A 175 -12.24 2.88 -27.78
CA THR A 175 -12.97 3.41 -26.62
C THR A 175 -12.47 4.78 -26.20
N VAL A 176 -11.16 4.93 -25.95
CA VAL A 176 -10.61 6.19 -25.39
C VAL A 176 -10.84 7.35 -26.34
N VAL A 177 -10.43 7.21 -27.61
CA VAL A 177 -10.60 8.25 -28.63
C VAL A 177 -12.07 8.63 -28.82
N VAL A 178 -12.97 7.65 -28.78
CA VAL A 178 -14.41 7.88 -28.90
C VAL A 178 -14.94 8.69 -27.72
N ALA A 179 -14.56 8.30 -26.50
CA ALA A 179 -14.92 9.03 -25.29
C ALA A 179 -14.38 10.47 -25.31
N ARG A 180 -13.12 10.67 -25.76
CA ARG A 180 -12.49 11.99 -25.86
C ARG A 180 -13.21 12.92 -26.83
N ALA A 181 -13.71 12.42 -27.96
CA ALA A 181 -14.52 13.22 -28.88
C ALA A 181 -15.88 13.61 -28.27
N PHE A 182 -16.57 12.64 -27.66
CA PHE A 182 -17.90 12.82 -27.06
C PHE A 182 -17.89 13.79 -25.88
N GLU A 183 -17.07 13.54 -24.85
CA GLU A 183 -17.11 14.30 -23.60
C GLU A 183 -16.64 15.75 -23.74
N ASN A 184 -15.89 16.02 -24.82
CA ASN A 184 -15.35 17.33 -25.15
C ASN A 184 -16.12 18.02 -26.29
N GLN A 185 -17.08 17.32 -26.91
CA GLN A 185 -17.92 17.83 -28.00
C GLN A 185 -17.07 18.44 -29.12
N VAL A 186 -16.10 17.67 -29.61
CA VAL A 186 -15.18 18.01 -30.72
C VAL A 186 -15.14 16.89 -31.74
N PHE A 187 -14.86 17.21 -33.00
CA PHE A 187 -14.42 16.18 -33.94
C PHE A 187 -13.00 15.73 -33.57
N LEU A 188 -12.70 14.45 -33.77
CA LEU A 188 -11.37 13.89 -33.49
C LEU A 188 -10.94 12.96 -34.63
N ALA A 189 -9.80 13.26 -35.26
CA ALA A 189 -9.18 12.40 -36.27
C ALA A 189 -7.92 11.74 -35.70
N TYR A 190 -8.01 10.44 -35.43
CA TYR A 190 -6.92 9.61 -34.89
C TYR A 190 -6.33 8.77 -36.00
N VAL A 191 -5.04 8.99 -36.31
CA VAL A 191 -4.43 8.45 -37.52
C VAL A 191 -3.21 7.61 -37.15
N ASN A 192 -3.37 6.31 -37.26
CA ASN A 192 -2.41 5.31 -36.81
C ASN A 192 -1.60 4.70 -37.95
N ARG A 193 -0.49 4.05 -37.58
CA ARG A 193 0.25 3.09 -38.41
C ARG A 193 -0.44 1.73 -38.44
N CYS A 194 -0.04 0.89 -39.39
CA CYS A 194 -0.55 -0.48 -39.52
C CYS A 194 0.52 -1.49 -40.01
N ASP A 195 1.79 -1.10 -40.02
CA ASP A 195 2.93 -1.97 -40.35
C ASP A 195 3.50 -2.69 -39.11
N HIS A 196 4.53 -3.49 -39.37
CA HIS A 196 5.51 -3.93 -38.38
C HIS A 196 6.78 -3.11 -38.51
N GLU A 197 7.27 -2.56 -37.40
CA GLU A 197 8.53 -1.83 -37.34
C GLU A 197 9.36 -2.31 -36.15
N ALA A 198 10.55 -2.85 -36.42
CA ALA A 198 11.38 -3.52 -35.42
C ALA A 198 10.60 -4.59 -34.62
N ALA A 199 10.36 -4.35 -33.32
CA ALA A 199 9.62 -5.27 -32.46
C ALA A 199 8.12 -4.94 -32.35
N PHE A 200 7.65 -3.88 -33.01
CA PHE A 200 6.30 -3.37 -32.86
C PHE A 200 5.37 -3.80 -33.98
N ASP A 201 4.14 -4.14 -33.59
CA ASP A 201 3.01 -4.47 -34.46
C ASP A 201 1.93 -3.40 -34.25
N TYR A 202 1.69 -2.56 -35.25
CA TYR A 202 0.76 -1.44 -35.11
C TYR A 202 -0.69 -1.84 -35.39
N CYS A 203 -1.62 -1.37 -34.56
CA CYS A 203 -3.02 -1.82 -34.59
C CYS A 203 -3.77 -1.48 -35.89
N GLY A 204 -3.36 -0.44 -36.62
CA GLY A 204 -4.25 0.24 -37.55
C GLY A 204 -5.38 0.96 -36.80
N LEU A 205 -6.63 0.74 -37.20
CA LEU A 205 -7.83 1.30 -36.56
C LEU A 205 -7.90 2.84 -36.53
N SER A 206 -7.25 3.51 -37.50
CA SER A 206 -7.42 4.95 -37.71
C SER A 206 -8.90 5.30 -37.80
N CYS A 207 -9.34 6.38 -37.17
CA CYS A 207 -10.74 6.73 -37.16
C CYS A 207 -10.98 8.24 -37.12
N ILE A 208 -12.16 8.64 -37.60
CA ILE A 208 -12.68 10.00 -37.49
C ILE A 208 -13.97 9.91 -36.67
N VAL A 209 -14.02 10.61 -35.55
CA VAL A 209 -15.13 10.57 -34.60
C VAL A 209 -15.81 11.93 -34.55
N GLY A 210 -17.14 11.91 -34.60
CA GLY A 210 -17.99 13.08 -34.44
C GLY A 210 -18.10 13.53 -32.97
N PRO A 211 -18.56 14.77 -32.74
CA PRO A 211 -18.66 15.33 -31.39
C PRO A 211 -19.77 14.69 -30.55
N ASP A 212 -20.60 13.82 -31.13
CA ASP A 212 -21.61 12.98 -30.46
C ASP A 212 -21.08 11.56 -30.16
N GLY A 213 -19.79 11.30 -30.37
CA GLY A 213 -19.16 9.99 -30.17
C GLY A 213 -19.40 9.00 -31.30
N ARG A 214 -20.10 9.38 -32.38
CA ARG A 214 -20.27 8.49 -33.54
C ARG A 214 -18.99 8.41 -34.36
N VAL A 215 -18.56 7.20 -34.67
CA VAL A 215 -17.45 6.95 -35.60
C VAL A 215 -17.95 7.23 -37.03
N LEU A 216 -17.45 8.31 -37.64
CA LEU A 216 -17.79 8.71 -39.01
C LEU A 216 -17.09 7.84 -40.05
N ALA A 217 -15.85 7.46 -39.77
CA ALA A 217 -15.07 6.52 -40.57
C ALA A 217 -14.05 5.78 -39.69
N ARG A 218 -13.75 4.52 -40.02
CA ARG A 218 -12.72 3.71 -39.35
C ARG A 218 -12.03 2.81 -40.36
N ALA A 219 -10.71 2.79 -40.34
CA ALA A 219 -9.87 1.91 -41.13
C ALA A 219 -9.77 0.52 -40.48
N GLY A 220 -9.45 -0.48 -41.30
CA GLY A 220 -9.14 -1.83 -40.82
C GLY A 220 -7.75 -1.94 -40.17
N SER A 221 -7.12 -3.11 -40.30
CA SER A 221 -5.74 -3.36 -39.87
C SER A 221 -4.69 -3.13 -40.97
N GLU A 222 -5.10 -2.76 -42.18
CA GLU A 222 -4.22 -2.63 -43.35
C GLU A 222 -4.05 -1.16 -43.77
N ALA A 223 -3.12 -0.87 -44.68
CA ALA A 223 -2.93 0.49 -45.19
C ALA A 223 -4.18 0.98 -45.93
N GLU A 224 -4.72 2.13 -45.51
CA GLU A 224 -6.01 2.63 -45.99
C GLU A 224 -6.10 4.16 -45.84
N MET A 225 -6.79 4.82 -46.77
CA MET A 225 -7.15 6.23 -46.67
C MET A 225 -8.67 6.36 -46.47
N ILE A 226 -9.06 6.80 -45.27
CA ILE A 226 -10.46 7.08 -44.91
C ILE A 226 -10.77 8.58 -45.00
N PHE A 227 -12.03 8.92 -45.28
CA PHE A 227 -12.49 10.29 -45.50
C PHE A 227 -13.77 10.57 -44.69
N ALA A 228 -13.93 11.80 -44.20
CA ALA A 228 -15.16 12.31 -43.63
C ALA A 228 -15.24 13.83 -43.79
N ASP A 229 -16.45 14.35 -43.99
CA ASP A 229 -16.72 15.79 -44.00
C ASP A 229 -16.91 16.30 -42.57
N ILE A 230 -16.23 17.40 -42.24
CA ILE A 230 -16.32 18.03 -40.92
C ILE A 230 -17.31 19.20 -40.99
N ASP A 231 -18.56 18.94 -40.59
CA ASP A 231 -19.63 19.94 -40.60
C ASP A 231 -19.66 20.74 -39.27
N PRO A 232 -19.33 22.05 -39.28
CA PRO A 232 -19.37 22.88 -38.08
C PRO A 232 -20.77 23.03 -37.47
N THR A 233 -21.84 22.77 -38.23
CA THR A 233 -23.22 22.86 -37.71
C THR A 233 -23.52 21.74 -36.71
N ALA A 234 -22.91 20.56 -36.85
CA ALA A 234 -23.03 19.46 -35.90
C ALA A 234 -22.50 19.83 -34.50
N LEU A 235 -21.41 20.60 -34.43
CA LEU A 235 -20.86 21.12 -33.17
C LEU A 235 -21.84 22.05 -32.46
N LYS A 236 -22.52 22.93 -33.22
CA LYS A 236 -23.52 23.85 -32.65
C LYS A 236 -24.73 23.08 -32.12
N GLN A 237 -25.16 22.04 -32.83
CA GLN A 237 -26.28 21.21 -32.41
C GLN A 237 -25.97 20.48 -31.10
N ILE A 238 -24.87 19.72 -31.05
CA ILE A 238 -24.55 18.90 -29.87
C ILE A 238 -24.24 19.74 -28.63
N ARG A 239 -23.55 20.89 -28.80
CA ARG A 239 -23.28 21.86 -27.72
C ARG A 239 -24.54 22.59 -27.26
N GLY A 240 -25.60 22.60 -28.07
CA GLY A 240 -26.93 23.12 -27.69
C GLY A 240 -27.83 22.08 -27.01
N GLU A 241 -27.66 20.79 -27.33
CA GLU A 241 -28.39 19.68 -26.73
C GLU A 241 -27.85 19.28 -25.35
N THR A 242 -26.52 19.35 -25.16
CA THR A 242 -25.84 18.95 -23.92
C THR A 242 -24.78 19.98 -23.52
N SER A 243 -24.70 20.28 -22.22
CA SER A 243 -23.88 21.36 -21.67
C SER A 243 -22.63 20.87 -20.96
N HIS A 244 -22.09 19.70 -21.35
CA HIS A 244 -20.95 19.04 -20.69
C HIS A 244 -19.76 19.96 -20.39
N LEU A 245 -19.38 20.85 -21.31
CA LEU A 245 -18.27 21.78 -21.09
C LEU A 245 -18.61 22.88 -20.08
N ALA A 246 -19.87 23.34 -20.07
CA ALA A 246 -20.36 24.45 -19.26
C ALA A 246 -20.79 24.03 -17.85
N ASP A 247 -21.29 22.81 -17.68
CA ASP A 247 -21.75 22.27 -16.38
C ASP A 247 -20.59 21.88 -15.46
N ARG A 248 -19.35 21.98 -15.98
CA ARG A 248 -18.12 21.78 -15.22
C ARG A 248 -18.05 22.72 -14.02
N ARG A 249 -17.90 22.13 -12.84
CA ARG A 249 -17.63 22.86 -11.60
C ARG A 249 -16.13 23.02 -11.43
N VAL A 250 -15.53 23.94 -12.18
CA VAL A 250 -14.07 24.13 -12.27
C VAL A 250 -13.40 24.26 -10.89
N ALA A 251 -14.07 24.88 -9.92
CA ALA A 251 -13.58 25.01 -8.55
C ALA A 251 -13.32 23.66 -7.84
N LEU A 252 -13.94 22.56 -8.28
CA LEU A 252 -13.72 21.22 -7.74
C LEU A 252 -12.51 20.50 -8.36
N TYR A 253 -11.92 21.04 -9.42
CA TYR A 253 -10.83 20.41 -10.17
C TYR A 253 -9.45 20.97 -9.83
N ALA A 254 -9.32 21.67 -8.69
CA ALA A 254 -8.04 22.24 -8.26
C ALA A 254 -6.93 21.18 -8.18
N THR A 255 -7.28 19.94 -7.82
CA THR A 255 -6.37 18.79 -7.77
C THR A 255 -5.75 18.42 -9.12
N LEU A 256 -6.41 18.72 -10.26
CA LEU A 256 -5.85 18.46 -11.61
C LEU A 256 -4.69 19.39 -11.96
N THR A 257 -4.49 20.47 -11.20
CA THR A 257 -3.41 21.44 -11.39
C THR A 257 -2.29 21.31 -10.35
N GLU A 258 -2.44 20.38 -9.41
CA GLU A 258 -1.39 20.04 -8.48
C GLU A 258 -0.45 19.05 -9.17
N ASP A 259 0.85 19.35 -9.20
CA ASP A 259 1.84 18.36 -9.63
C ASP A 259 1.67 17.12 -8.74
N PRO A 260 1.70 15.89 -9.32
CA PRO A 260 1.70 14.68 -8.51
C PRO A 260 2.88 14.80 -7.56
N LYS A 261 2.57 14.86 -6.25
CA LYS A 261 3.60 15.02 -5.23
C LYS A 261 4.57 13.86 -5.41
N SER A 262 5.83 14.20 -5.67
CA SER A 262 6.96 13.31 -5.43
C SER A 262 6.69 12.61 -4.09
N PRO A 263 6.92 11.29 -3.96
CA PRO A 263 6.67 10.55 -2.72
C PRO A 263 7.37 11.13 -1.48
N LYS A 264 8.25 12.13 -1.66
CA LYS A 264 9.12 12.68 -0.63
C LYS A 264 8.76 14.06 -0.07
N ASP A 265 7.78 14.81 -0.58
CA ASP A 265 7.53 16.18 -0.08
C ASP A 265 6.04 16.62 -0.10
N ASN A 266 5.34 16.61 1.06
CA ASN A 266 4.72 17.84 1.61
C ASN A 266 4.08 17.65 3.03
N PRO A 267 4.21 18.64 3.95
CA PRO A 267 3.48 18.70 5.21
C PRO A 267 2.05 19.30 5.07
N ARG A 268 1.28 19.13 6.16
CA ARG A 268 -0.19 19.31 6.33
C ARG A 268 -0.77 20.74 6.25
N MET A 269 -2.07 20.79 5.92
CA MET A 269 -3.23 21.53 6.53
C MET A 269 -4.11 22.22 5.45
N THR A 270 -5.46 22.22 5.41
CA THR A 270 -6.56 21.86 6.34
C THR A 270 -7.93 21.84 5.60
N HIS A 271 -8.84 20.98 6.08
CA HIS A 271 -10.32 20.90 5.90
C HIS A 271 -10.96 20.02 4.79
N ALA A 272 -11.31 18.78 5.20
CA ALA A 272 -12.55 18.00 4.97
C ALA A 272 -13.22 17.94 3.58
N ASP A 273 -12.98 16.86 2.82
CA ASP A 273 -13.89 15.68 2.69
C ASP A 273 -13.36 14.68 1.63
N ASP A 274 -12.92 13.50 2.11
CA ASP A 274 -13.21 12.14 1.62
C ASP A 274 -12.78 11.59 0.23
N THR A 275 -11.53 11.75 -0.20
CA THR A 275 -10.84 10.68 -0.97
C THR A 275 -9.41 10.50 -0.48
N ASP A 276 -9.23 9.52 0.38
CA ASP A 276 -7.95 9.11 0.93
C ASP A 276 -7.44 7.91 0.13
N ASP A 277 -6.60 8.17 -0.87
CA ASP A 277 -6.05 7.17 -1.79
C ASP A 277 -4.92 6.31 -1.18
N THR A 278 -4.76 6.35 0.14
CA THR A 278 -3.71 5.59 0.82
C THR A 278 -4.24 4.26 1.34
N LEU A 279 -3.43 3.21 1.23
CA LEU A 279 -3.76 1.93 1.84
C LEU A 279 -3.88 2.09 3.36
N THR A 280 -4.77 1.29 3.94
CA THR A 280 -4.96 1.21 5.38
C THR A 280 -5.01 -0.26 5.77
N MET A 281 -4.77 -0.56 7.04
CA MET A 281 -4.99 -1.87 7.64
C MET A 281 -6.48 -2.21 7.83
N LEU A 282 -7.29 -1.85 6.82
CA LEU A 282 -8.67 -2.26 6.67
C LEU A 282 -8.70 -3.77 6.37
N SER A 283 -9.04 -4.57 7.37
CA SER A 283 -9.05 -6.03 7.23
C SER A 283 -10.08 -6.48 6.18
N PRO A 284 -9.70 -7.34 5.22
CA PRO A 284 -10.66 -7.84 4.22
C PRO A 284 -11.70 -8.79 4.81
N ASP A 285 -11.40 -9.44 5.95
CA ASP A 285 -12.35 -10.31 6.66
C ASP A 285 -13.53 -9.52 7.22
N PHE A 286 -13.24 -8.36 7.81
CA PHE A 286 -14.21 -7.43 8.40
C PHE A 286 -13.80 -5.98 8.07
N PRO A 287 -14.16 -5.46 6.88
CA PRO A 287 -13.69 -4.17 6.38
C PRO A 287 -14.47 -3.00 7.01
N PHE A 288 -14.43 -2.93 8.34
CA PHE A 288 -14.95 -1.83 9.13
C PHE A 288 -13.89 -0.73 9.30
N SER A 289 -14.28 0.52 9.04
CA SER A 289 -13.39 1.68 9.09
C SER A 289 -13.19 2.19 10.53
N TYR A 290 -12.37 1.50 11.32
CA TYR A 290 -12.10 1.84 12.73
C TYR A 290 -11.50 3.24 12.91
N ASP A 291 -10.70 3.71 11.96
CA ASP A 291 -10.13 5.05 11.99
C ASP A 291 -11.23 6.12 11.88
N ARG A 292 -12.14 5.98 10.91
CA ARG A 292 -13.31 6.86 10.77
C ARG A 292 -14.19 6.80 12.02
N TYR A 293 -14.44 5.60 12.55
CA TYR A 293 -15.22 5.38 13.78
C TYR A 293 -14.64 6.14 14.99
N LEU A 294 -13.31 6.09 15.17
CA LEU A 294 -12.60 6.77 16.26
C LEU A 294 -12.57 8.29 16.10
N THR A 295 -12.47 8.80 14.87
CA THR A 295 -12.35 10.24 14.61
C THR A 295 -13.67 10.96 14.49
N HIS A 296 -14.79 10.23 14.39
CA HIS A 296 -16.10 10.83 14.23
C HIS A 296 -16.47 11.71 15.43
N PRO A 297 -16.96 12.95 15.22
CA PRO A 297 -17.21 13.90 16.31
C PRO A 297 -18.33 13.47 17.27
N ALA A 298 -19.25 12.59 16.84
CA ALA A 298 -20.31 12.04 17.69
C ALA A 298 -19.80 11.04 18.75
N GLY A 299 -18.53 10.61 18.66
CA GLY A 299 -17.97 9.59 19.54
C GLY A 299 -18.54 8.19 19.28
N LEU A 300 -18.23 7.26 20.18
CA LEU A 300 -18.54 5.83 20.00
C LEU A 300 -19.99 5.47 20.36
N GLY A 301 -20.74 6.41 20.93
CA GLY A 301 -22.12 6.23 21.38
C GLY A 301 -22.28 6.50 22.88
N HIS A 302 -23.23 5.80 23.51
CA HIS A 302 -23.58 6.01 24.91
C HIS A 302 -24.01 4.71 25.60
N VAL A 303 -23.97 4.73 26.93
CA VAL A 303 -24.68 3.77 27.81
C VAL A 303 -25.78 4.51 28.59
N PRO A 304 -26.85 3.82 29.04
CA PRO A 304 -27.91 4.47 29.80
C PRO A 304 -27.41 5.11 31.11
N ASP A 305 -28.00 6.23 31.52
CA ASP A 305 -27.62 6.96 32.75
C ASP A 305 -27.55 6.06 34.00
N ALA A 306 -28.46 5.08 34.09
CA ALA A 306 -28.51 4.11 35.19
C ALA A 306 -27.33 3.11 35.21
N ARG A 307 -26.41 3.19 34.23
CA ARG A 307 -25.19 2.38 34.13
C ARG A 307 -23.92 3.20 34.30
N LEU A 308 -24.00 4.53 34.36
CA LEU A 308 -22.82 5.37 34.57
C LEU A 308 -22.14 5.02 35.91
N GLY A 309 -20.82 4.93 35.89
CA GLY A 309 -19.99 4.53 37.02
C GLY A 309 -19.94 3.01 37.29
N THR A 310 -20.68 2.18 36.54
CA THR A 310 -20.66 0.72 36.70
C THR A 310 -19.27 0.17 36.40
N GLU A 311 -18.78 -0.73 37.27
CA GLU A 311 -17.47 -1.35 37.09
C GLU A 311 -17.45 -2.39 35.97
N VAL A 312 -16.41 -2.34 35.13
CA VAL A 312 -16.12 -3.34 34.09
C VAL A 312 -14.69 -3.80 34.27
N ALA A 313 -14.45 -5.10 34.41
CA ALA A 313 -13.09 -5.58 34.53
C ALA A 313 -12.37 -5.58 33.18
N VAL A 314 -11.09 -5.25 33.18
CA VAL A 314 -10.21 -5.35 32.02
C VAL A 314 -8.97 -6.15 32.43
N ILE A 315 -8.78 -7.33 31.84
CA ILE A 315 -7.74 -8.29 32.22
C ILE A 315 -6.59 -8.21 31.22
N GLY A 316 -5.53 -7.51 31.63
CA GLY A 316 -4.37 -7.15 30.83
C GLY A 316 -4.32 -5.64 30.56
N ALA A 317 -3.16 -5.03 30.75
CA ALA A 317 -2.88 -3.61 30.48
C ALA A 317 -1.93 -3.44 29.28
N GLY A 318 -1.99 -4.37 28.32
CA GLY A 318 -1.42 -4.16 26.98
C GLY A 318 -2.26 -3.17 26.16
N MET A 319 -1.89 -2.96 24.89
CA MET A 319 -2.56 -1.96 24.05
C MET A 319 -4.08 -2.15 23.95
N ALA A 320 -4.56 -3.39 23.73
CA ALA A 320 -5.98 -3.69 23.67
C ALA A 320 -6.72 -3.33 24.97
N GLY A 321 -6.14 -3.71 26.12
CA GLY A 321 -6.74 -3.44 27.43
C GLY A 321 -6.78 -1.95 27.76
N ILE A 322 -5.70 -1.22 27.47
CA ILE A 322 -5.65 0.24 27.67
C ILE A 322 -6.66 0.96 26.78
N VAL A 323 -6.77 0.58 25.50
CA VAL A 323 -7.78 1.14 24.58
C VAL A 323 -9.20 0.84 25.06
N ALA A 324 -9.50 -0.41 25.39
CA ALA A 324 -10.82 -0.79 25.88
C ALA A 324 -11.19 -0.02 27.15
N ALA A 325 -10.29 0.05 28.12
CA ALA A 325 -10.51 0.80 29.35
C ALA A 325 -10.73 2.29 29.07
N TYR A 326 -9.90 2.90 28.22
CA TYR A 326 -9.96 4.32 27.90
C TYR A 326 -11.31 4.70 27.27
N GLU A 327 -11.78 3.91 26.31
CA GLU A 327 -13.05 4.16 25.62
C GLU A 327 -14.26 3.84 26.51
N LEU A 328 -14.22 2.79 27.33
CA LEU A 328 -15.26 2.53 28.34
C LEU A 328 -15.36 3.64 29.40
N MET A 329 -14.21 4.22 29.80
CA MET A 329 -14.18 5.39 30.67
C MET A 329 -14.87 6.59 30.02
N LYS A 330 -14.60 6.87 28.73
CA LYS A 330 -15.26 7.96 27.99
C LYS A 330 -16.77 7.79 27.90
N LEU A 331 -17.24 6.55 27.70
CA LEU A 331 -18.66 6.19 27.74
C LEU A 331 -19.30 6.36 29.14
N GLY A 332 -18.50 6.59 30.19
CA GLY A 332 -18.97 6.83 31.55
C GLY A 332 -19.00 5.60 32.44
N LEU A 333 -18.47 4.46 31.99
CA LEU A 333 -18.26 3.27 32.82
C LEU A 333 -16.97 3.41 33.63
N ARG A 334 -16.79 2.55 34.65
CA ARG A 334 -15.59 2.49 35.49
C ARG A 334 -14.75 1.26 35.14
N PRO A 335 -13.80 1.33 34.19
CA PRO A 335 -12.91 0.20 33.94
C PRO A 335 -12.07 -0.10 35.19
N VAL A 336 -11.87 -1.38 35.50
CA VAL A 336 -11.00 -1.87 36.57
C VAL A 336 -9.94 -2.77 35.95
N ILE A 337 -8.74 -2.24 35.80
CA ILE A 337 -7.66 -2.92 35.07
C ILE A 337 -6.85 -3.82 36.00
N TYR A 338 -6.65 -5.06 35.58
CA TYR A 338 -5.76 -6.04 36.19
C TYR A 338 -4.53 -6.26 35.29
N GLU A 339 -3.33 -6.22 35.85
CA GLU A 339 -2.07 -6.43 35.14
C GLU A 339 -1.12 -7.30 35.98
N ALA A 340 -0.51 -8.30 35.35
CA ALA A 340 0.34 -9.26 36.02
C ALA A 340 1.81 -8.84 36.07
N VAL A 341 2.26 -8.06 35.08
CA VAL A 341 3.65 -7.67 34.87
C VAL A 341 3.79 -6.14 34.88
N ARG A 342 3.44 -5.47 33.77
CA ARG A 342 3.50 -4.02 33.62
C ARG A 342 2.64 -3.54 32.45
N ILE A 343 2.21 -2.28 32.50
CA ILE A 343 1.47 -1.62 31.40
C ILE A 343 2.29 -1.68 30.11
N GLY A 344 1.64 -1.99 29.00
CA GLY A 344 2.25 -2.09 27.67
C GLY A 344 2.33 -3.53 27.15
N GLY A 345 2.52 -4.51 28.03
CA GLY A 345 2.54 -5.93 27.67
C GLY A 345 3.65 -6.25 26.65
N ARG A 346 3.27 -6.42 25.38
CA ARG A 346 4.15 -6.67 24.23
C ARG A 346 4.59 -5.39 23.48
N LEU A 347 4.04 -4.23 23.82
CA LEU A 347 4.66 -2.95 23.48
C LEU A 347 5.63 -2.60 24.62
N ARG A 348 6.83 -3.21 24.54
CA ARG A 348 7.80 -3.27 25.64
C ARG A 348 9.12 -2.64 25.24
N SER A 349 9.40 -1.47 25.80
CA SER A 349 10.61 -0.68 25.56
C SER A 349 11.47 -0.75 26.81
N GLU A 350 12.63 -1.40 26.71
CA GLU A 350 13.52 -1.58 27.85
C GLU A 350 14.55 -0.44 27.90
N PRO A 351 14.64 0.31 29.01
CA PRO A 351 15.59 1.41 29.13
C PRO A 351 17.03 0.91 29.14
N VAL A 352 17.91 1.66 28.52
CA VAL A 352 19.35 1.39 28.55
C VAL A 352 19.95 1.96 29.83
N PRO A 353 20.51 1.13 30.74
CA PRO A 353 21.07 1.62 31.97
C PRO A 353 22.19 2.64 31.75
N GLY A 354 22.06 3.82 32.37
CA GLY A 354 23.08 4.88 32.32
C GLY A 354 23.06 5.76 31.07
N VAL A 355 22.08 5.58 30.16
CA VAL A 355 21.88 6.47 29.01
C VAL A 355 20.46 7.02 29.03
N ASP A 356 20.34 8.31 29.36
CA ASP A 356 19.04 8.98 29.47
C ASP A 356 18.28 8.93 28.14
N ASP A 357 16.97 8.71 28.22
CA ASP A 357 16.04 8.71 27.08
C ASP A 357 16.39 7.74 25.94
N MET A 358 17.13 6.66 26.24
CA MET A 358 17.47 5.59 25.29
C MET A 358 16.80 4.28 25.70
N VAL A 359 16.14 3.63 24.75
CA VAL A 359 15.44 2.36 24.96
C VAL A 359 15.66 1.42 23.77
N VAL A 360 15.48 0.12 24.02
CA VAL A 360 15.44 -0.90 22.97
C VAL A 360 14.11 -1.66 23.00
N GLU A 361 13.61 -2.06 21.83
CA GLU A 361 12.27 -2.62 21.69
C GLU A 361 12.26 -4.15 21.75
N LEU A 362 11.78 -4.70 22.87
CA LEU A 362 11.70 -6.15 23.08
C LEU A 362 10.53 -6.79 22.31
N GLY A 363 9.46 -6.03 22.08
CA GLY A 363 8.25 -6.51 21.41
C GLY A 363 7.99 -5.81 20.08
N GLY A 364 6.84 -5.16 19.91
CA GLY A 364 6.57 -4.34 18.72
C GLY A 364 7.61 -3.22 18.60
N MET A 365 8.24 -3.06 17.43
CA MET A 365 9.33 -2.08 17.22
C MET A 365 9.21 -1.26 15.94
N ARG A 366 8.34 -1.68 15.02
CA ARG A 366 8.19 -1.11 13.69
C ARG A 366 6.70 -1.15 13.34
N PHE A 367 6.13 0.01 13.02
CA PHE A 367 4.68 0.21 12.94
C PHE A 367 4.33 0.83 11.59
N PRO A 368 3.50 0.17 10.76
CA PRO A 368 3.15 0.71 9.45
C PRO A 368 2.12 1.85 9.63
N PRO A 369 2.29 3.01 8.98
CA PRO A 369 1.33 4.12 9.02
C PRO A 369 -0.08 3.74 8.55
N THR A 370 -0.20 2.66 7.79
CA THR A 370 -1.48 2.07 7.36
C THR A 370 -2.32 1.59 8.55
N GLY A 371 -1.70 1.28 9.70
CA GLY A 371 -2.33 0.92 10.97
C GLY A 371 -2.96 2.11 11.70
N ARG A 372 -3.99 2.70 11.10
CA ARG A 372 -4.53 4.00 11.49
C ARG A 372 -5.22 4.03 12.84
N ALA A 373 -5.86 2.94 13.27
CA ALA A 373 -6.47 2.90 14.59
C ALA A 373 -5.39 2.95 15.69
N PHE A 374 -4.27 2.26 15.50
CA PHE A 374 -3.12 2.37 16.40
C PHE A 374 -2.49 3.78 16.34
N PHE A 375 -2.30 4.33 15.13
CA PHE A 375 -1.76 5.67 14.97
C PHE A 375 -2.66 6.77 15.56
N HIS A 376 -3.98 6.56 15.64
CA HIS A 376 -4.87 7.45 16.40
C HIS A 376 -4.42 7.59 17.86
N TYR A 377 -4.13 6.48 18.54
CA TYR A 377 -3.68 6.48 19.93
C TYR A 377 -2.22 6.89 20.08
N LEU A 378 -1.36 6.56 19.13
CA LEU A 378 0.02 7.05 19.07
C LEU A 378 0.04 8.59 19.02
N ASN A 379 -0.73 9.19 18.11
CA ASN A 379 -0.86 10.64 17.99
C ASN A 379 -1.48 11.26 19.26
N LYS A 380 -2.49 10.61 19.84
CA LYS A 380 -3.10 11.04 21.11
C LYS A 380 -2.12 11.00 22.29
N ALA A 381 -1.20 10.05 22.29
CA ALA A 381 -0.13 9.96 23.26
C ALA A 381 0.95 11.04 23.07
N GLY A 382 0.91 11.81 21.98
CA GLY A 382 1.94 12.79 21.62
C GLY A 382 3.27 12.15 21.25
N ALA A 383 3.26 10.87 20.88
CA ALA A 383 4.48 10.15 20.54
C ALA A 383 4.98 10.54 19.15
N GLU A 384 6.28 10.79 19.04
CA GLU A 384 6.92 11.06 17.76
C GLU A 384 7.43 9.77 17.11
N THR A 385 7.46 9.75 15.78
CA THR A 385 8.03 8.64 15.02
C THR A 385 9.18 9.06 14.11
N THR A 386 9.94 8.08 13.66
CA THR A 386 10.97 8.21 12.61
C THR A 386 10.95 6.94 11.75
N GLY A 387 11.49 7.00 10.53
CA GLY A 387 11.61 5.82 9.68
C GLY A 387 12.38 4.71 10.40
N PHE A 388 11.82 3.49 10.40
CA PHE A 388 12.48 2.32 10.96
C PHE A 388 13.58 1.86 10.00
N PRO A 389 14.78 1.48 10.47
CA PRO A 389 15.90 1.07 9.61
C PRO A 389 15.69 -0.34 9.03
N ASN A 390 14.66 -0.50 8.20
CA ASN A 390 14.43 -1.68 7.38
C ASN A 390 15.52 -1.79 6.30
N PRO A 391 15.89 -3.01 5.86
CA PRO A 391 16.78 -3.18 4.72
C PRO A 391 16.30 -2.39 3.49
N LEU A 392 17.25 -1.77 2.77
CA LEU A 392 17.03 -1.00 1.54
C LEU A 392 16.06 0.20 1.64
N SER A 393 15.61 0.56 2.84
CA SER A 393 14.79 1.76 3.08
C SER A 393 15.63 3.03 3.16
N ASP A 394 15.01 4.19 2.97
CA ASP A 394 15.66 5.50 3.12
C ASP A 394 16.29 5.71 4.51
N ALA A 395 15.78 5.04 5.54
CA ALA A 395 16.30 5.10 6.91
C ALA A 395 17.55 4.23 7.12
N THR A 396 17.95 3.42 6.12
CA THR A 396 19.06 2.48 6.21
C THR A 396 20.14 2.82 5.19
N PRO A 397 21.32 3.30 5.63
CA PRO A 397 22.40 3.73 4.71
C PRO A 397 22.94 2.62 3.80
N SER A 398 22.93 1.38 4.29
CA SER A 398 23.37 0.21 3.54
C SER A 398 22.81 -1.09 4.13
N THR A 399 22.67 -2.10 3.26
CA THR A 399 22.22 -3.45 3.58
C THR A 399 23.25 -4.47 3.09
N MET A 400 23.52 -5.48 3.92
CA MET A 400 24.32 -6.65 3.57
C MET A 400 23.43 -7.88 3.55
N ILE A 401 23.44 -8.59 2.44
CA ILE A 401 22.78 -9.90 2.30
C ILE A 401 23.87 -10.96 2.24
N GLU A 402 23.83 -11.93 3.14
CA GLU A 402 24.72 -13.10 3.11
C GLU A 402 23.94 -14.41 3.00
N LEU A 403 24.16 -15.13 1.89
CA LEU A 403 23.45 -16.38 1.61
C LEU A 403 24.40 -17.43 1.05
N GLY A 404 24.44 -18.61 1.65
CA GLY A 404 25.31 -19.70 1.20
C GLY A 404 26.80 -19.35 1.23
N GLY A 405 27.21 -18.37 2.04
CA GLY A 405 28.57 -17.82 2.07
C GLY A 405 28.84 -16.67 1.09
N GLU A 406 27.91 -16.36 0.17
CA GLU A 406 28.02 -15.24 -0.76
C GLU A 406 27.53 -13.94 -0.12
N LYS A 407 28.20 -12.82 -0.38
CA LYS A 407 27.97 -11.52 0.29
C LYS A 407 27.63 -10.45 -0.72
N HIS A 408 26.47 -9.82 -0.57
CA HIS A 408 25.99 -8.74 -1.42
C HIS A 408 25.77 -7.48 -0.58
N TYR A 409 26.55 -6.43 -0.87
CA TYR A 409 26.40 -5.12 -0.25
C TYR A 409 25.58 -4.23 -1.18
N ALA A 410 24.56 -3.56 -0.63
CA ALA A 410 23.65 -2.71 -1.38
C ALA A 410 23.34 -1.42 -0.61
N ARG A 411 23.32 -0.30 -1.33
CA ARG A 411 22.72 0.96 -0.85
C ARG A 411 21.30 1.10 -1.40
N THR A 412 21.04 0.53 -2.57
CA THR A 412 19.73 0.48 -3.23
C THR A 412 19.47 -0.93 -3.76
N ALA A 413 18.22 -1.25 -4.07
CA ALA A 413 17.87 -2.55 -4.67
C ALA A 413 18.61 -2.82 -5.99
N ALA A 414 18.96 -1.78 -6.75
CA ALA A 414 19.72 -1.90 -8.01
C ALA A 414 21.16 -2.40 -7.83
N ASP A 415 21.71 -2.34 -6.60
CA ASP A 415 23.05 -2.86 -6.31
C ASP A 415 23.07 -4.39 -6.11
N LEU A 416 21.89 -5.01 -5.96
CA LEU A 416 21.75 -6.44 -5.75
C LEU A 416 21.81 -7.22 -7.08
N PRO A 417 22.28 -8.48 -7.04
CA PRO A 417 22.21 -9.37 -8.21
C PRO A 417 20.79 -9.52 -8.78
N PRO A 418 20.64 -9.82 -10.08
CA PRO A 418 19.33 -9.92 -10.75
C PRO A 418 18.33 -10.85 -10.07
N ILE A 419 18.79 -11.95 -9.45
CA ILE A 419 17.93 -12.92 -8.75
C ILE A 419 16.99 -12.27 -7.72
N PHE A 420 17.41 -11.20 -7.05
CA PHE A 420 16.58 -10.53 -6.04
C PHE A 420 15.39 -9.80 -6.67
N ALA A 421 15.62 -9.15 -7.82
CA ALA A 421 14.54 -8.55 -8.61
C ALA A 421 13.63 -9.62 -9.21
N GLU A 422 14.20 -10.69 -9.76
CA GLU A 422 13.44 -11.83 -10.32
C GLU A 422 12.54 -12.51 -9.28
N VAL A 423 13.00 -12.60 -8.02
CA VAL A 423 12.20 -13.09 -6.88
C VAL A 423 11.08 -12.12 -6.51
N GLY A 424 11.35 -10.81 -6.51
CA GLY A 424 10.33 -9.78 -6.27
C GLY A 424 9.24 -9.79 -7.35
N GLU A 425 9.62 -9.88 -8.62
CA GLU A 425 8.68 -10.01 -9.75
C GLU A 425 7.86 -11.29 -9.65
N ALA A 426 8.49 -12.42 -9.31
CA ALA A 426 7.78 -13.70 -9.14
C ALA A 426 6.76 -13.64 -7.99
N TRP A 427 7.10 -12.94 -6.90
CA TRP A 427 6.19 -12.72 -5.79
C TRP A 427 4.98 -11.89 -6.18
N THR A 428 5.19 -10.73 -6.80
CA THR A 428 4.09 -9.86 -7.27
C THR A 428 3.21 -10.60 -8.27
N GLN A 429 3.80 -11.33 -9.22
CA GLN A 429 3.05 -12.10 -10.20
C GLN A 429 2.23 -13.23 -9.54
N ALA A 430 2.81 -13.97 -8.59
CA ALA A 430 2.09 -15.01 -7.87
C ALA A 430 0.86 -14.46 -7.13
N LEU A 431 0.99 -13.27 -6.53
CA LEU A 431 -0.12 -12.61 -5.85
C LEU A 431 -1.17 -12.05 -6.81
N GLU A 432 -0.78 -11.49 -7.95
CA GLU A 432 -1.72 -11.01 -8.95
C GLU A 432 -2.55 -12.17 -9.53
N ASP A 433 -1.89 -13.25 -9.93
CA ASP A 433 -2.52 -14.41 -10.56
C ASP A 433 -3.38 -15.22 -9.58
N GLY A 434 -2.88 -15.42 -8.35
CA GLY A 434 -3.47 -16.32 -7.37
C GLY A 434 -4.34 -15.63 -6.31
N ALA A 435 -4.29 -14.30 -6.24
CA ALA A 435 -4.90 -13.57 -5.12
C ALA A 435 -5.32 -12.12 -5.46
N PHE A 436 -5.52 -11.75 -6.72
CA PHE A 436 -6.12 -10.45 -7.11
C PHE A 436 -5.46 -9.22 -6.46
N LEU A 437 -4.13 -9.21 -6.31
CA LEU A 437 -3.40 -8.19 -5.54
C LEU A 437 -3.83 -6.76 -5.85
N SER A 438 -3.75 -6.35 -7.12
CA SER A 438 -4.03 -4.98 -7.54
C SER A 438 -5.51 -4.63 -7.31
N GLN A 439 -6.43 -5.51 -7.70
CA GLN A 439 -7.87 -5.30 -7.54
C GLN A 439 -8.27 -5.19 -6.06
N MET A 440 -7.68 -6.01 -5.19
CA MET A 440 -7.93 -5.94 -3.76
C MET A 440 -7.40 -4.63 -3.16
N GLN A 441 -6.17 -4.22 -3.52
CA GLN A 441 -5.60 -2.96 -3.04
C GLN A 441 -6.41 -1.74 -3.50
N ASP A 442 -6.89 -1.74 -4.75
CA ASP A 442 -7.76 -0.67 -5.26
C ASP A 442 -9.08 -0.61 -4.50
N ALA A 443 -9.70 -1.77 -4.24
CA ALA A 443 -10.92 -1.85 -3.43
C ALA A 443 -10.69 -1.37 -1.99
N LEU A 444 -9.53 -1.66 -1.40
CA LEU A 444 -9.14 -1.19 -0.06
C LEU A 444 -8.89 0.32 -0.01
N ARG A 445 -8.20 0.91 -0.99
CA ARG A 445 -8.03 2.37 -1.11
C ARG A 445 -9.38 3.08 -1.24
N ALA A 446 -10.25 2.55 -2.10
CA ALA A 446 -11.61 3.06 -2.28
C ALA A 446 -12.54 2.79 -1.08
N ARG A 447 -12.14 1.90 -0.16
CA ARG A 447 -12.98 1.34 0.91
C ARG A 447 -14.31 0.78 0.39
N ASP A 448 -14.30 0.18 -0.80
CA ASP A 448 -15.46 -0.48 -1.38
C ASP A 448 -15.65 -1.84 -0.69
N THR A 449 -16.42 -1.84 0.40
CA THR A 449 -16.65 -3.03 1.21
C THR A 449 -17.29 -4.17 0.40
N ASN A 450 -18.10 -3.86 -0.62
CA ASN A 450 -18.71 -4.90 -1.45
C ASN A 450 -17.66 -5.57 -2.35
N ALA A 451 -16.80 -4.78 -3.00
CA ALA A 451 -15.71 -5.31 -3.81
C ALA A 451 -14.71 -6.10 -2.97
N ILE A 452 -14.30 -5.56 -1.80
CA ILE A 452 -13.42 -6.26 -0.85
C ILE A 452 -14.01 -7.60 -0.45
N LYS A 453 -15.27 -7.62 0.01
CA LYS A 453 -15.93 -8.84 0.48
C LYS A 453 -16.09 -9.86 -0.63
N LYS A 454 -16.42 -9.44 -1.86
CA LYS A 454 -16.50 -10.33 -3.02
C LYS A 454 -15.16 -11.00 -3.29
N LEU A 455 -14.11 -10.21 -3.51
CA LEU A 455 -12.78 -10.72 -3.83
C LEU A 455 -12.22 -11.62 -2.71
N TRP A 456 -12.38 -11.20 -1.44
CA TRP A 456 -11.84 -11.95 -0.31
C TRP A 456 -12.60 -13.25 -0.05
N ASN A 457 -13.93 -13.22 -0.07
CA ASN A 457 -14.73 -14.40 0.23
C ASN A 457 -14.57 -15.49 -0.84
N ASP A 458 -14.25 -15.12 -2.09
CA ASP A 458 -13.93 -16.10 -3.14
C ASP A 458 -12.62 -16.86 -2.84
N LEU A 459 -11.65 -16.22 -2.16
CA LEU A 459 -10.35 -16.81 -1.84
C LEU A 459 -10.36 -17.64 -0.54
N VAL A 460 -11.18 -17.27 0.44
CA VAL A 460 -11.15 -17.86 1.80
C VAL A 460 -11.31 -19.39 1.79
N PRO A 461 -12.31 -20.00 1.12
CA PRO A 461 -12.47 -21.46 1.09
C PRO A 461 -11.29 -22.19 0.45
N ASP A 462 -10.69 -21.59 -0.59
CA ASP A 462 -9.62 -22.20 -1.37
C ASP A 462 -8.26 -22.11 -0.65
N LEU A 463 -8.01 -20.99 0.04
CA LEU A 463 -6.72 -20.70 0.65
C LEU A 463 -6.64 -20.99 2.15
N ASP A 464 -7.76 -21.19 2.87
CA ASP A 464 -7.72 -21.56 4.30
C ASP A 464 -6.86 -22.81 4.52
N GLY A 465 -7.05 -23.85 3.69
CA GLY A 465 -6.31 -25.11 3.75
C GLY A 465 -4.90 -25.07 3.15
N GLN A 466 -4.45 -23.92 2.63
CA GLN A 466 -3.17 -23.78 1.95
C GLN A 466 -2.16 -23.03 2.82
N SER A 467 -0.96 -23.60 2.97
CA SER A 467 0.15 -22.88 3.59
C SER A 467 0.76 -21.86 2.62
N PHE A 468 1.46 -20.87 3.15
CA PHE A 468 2.17 -19.88 2.36
C PHE A 468 3.18 -20.53 1.40
N TYR A 469 4.00 -21.47 1.87
CA TYR A 469 4.89 -22.22 0.98
C TYR A 469 4.12 -23.00 -0.09
N GLY A 470 2.98 -23.59 0.27
CA GLY A 470 2.12 -24.30 -0.66
C GLY A 470 1.52 -23.40 -1.74
N PHE A 471 1.29 -22.11 -1.45
CA PHE A 471 0.89 -21.11 -2.44
C PHE A 471 2.03 -20.80 -3.40
N LEU A 472 3.21 -20.47 -2.88
CA LEU A 472 4.38 -20.17 -3.70
C LEU A 472 4.77 -21.34 -4.61
N ALA A 473 4.89 -22.55 -4.04
CA ALA A 473 5.32 -23.74 -4.78
C ALA A 473 4.34 -24.16 -5.89
N ARG A 474 3.07 -23.77 -5.81
CA ARG A 474 2.05 -24.03 -6.85
C ARG A 474 1.87 -22.89 -7.83
N SER A 475 2.39 -21.69 -7.53
CA SER A 475 2.32 -20.56 -8.45
C SER A 475 3.17 -20.82 -9.69
N ASP A 476 2.64 -20.51 -10.87
CA ASP A 476 3.38 -20.61 -12.13
C ASP A 476 4.66 -19.76 -12.11
N ALA A 477 4.61 -18.62 -11.41
CA ALA A 477 5.73 -17.70 -11.25
C ALA A 477 6.94 -18.36 -10.59
N PHE A 478 6.76 -19.09 -9.48
CA PHE A 478 7.87 -19.80 -8.83
C PHE A 478 8.10 -21.20 -9.40
N ALA A 479 7.07 -21.91 -9.86
CA ALA A 479 7.20 -23.28 -10.37
C ALA A 479 8.07 -23.40 -11.64
N ARG A 480 8.18 -22.33 -12.44
CA ARG A 480 9.04 -22.27 -13.63
C ARG A 480 10.49 -21.89 -13.31
N ARG A 481 10.78 -21.47 -12.08
CA ARG A 481 12.11 -21.08 -11.61
C ARG A 481 12.77 -22.24 -10.87
N ASP A 482 14.08 -22.15 -10.65
CA ASP A 482 14.78 -23.15 -9.83
C ASP A 482 14.42 -23.01 -8.34
N PHE A 483 14.74 -24.03 -7.56
CA PHE A 483 14.52 -24.01 -6.11
C PHE A 483 15.25 -22.84 -5.42
N ARG A 484 16.36 -22.36 -6.01
CA ARG A 484 17.14 -21.27 -5.43
C ARG A 484 16.32 -19.99 -5.30
N HIS A 485 15.39 -19.70 -6.20
CA HIS A 485 14.50 -18.55 -6.06
C HIS A 485 13.59 -18.63 -4.83
N LEU A 486 12.98 -19.80 -4.60
CA LEU A 486 12.15 -20.04 -3.40
C LEU A 486 13.00 -19.99 -2.13
N GLU A 487 14.22 -20.51 -2.18
CA GLU A 487 15.15 -20.46 -1.05
C GLU A 487 15.57 -19.03 -0.71
N VAL A 488 15.92 -18.21 -1.71
CA VAL A 488 16.24 -16.79 -1.54
C VAL A 488 15.03 -16.05 -0.96
N PHE A 489 13.83 -16.26 -1.52
CA PHE A 489 12.60 -15.67 -1.01
C PHE A 489 12.37 -16.01 0.46
N GLY A 490 12.55 -17.29 0.84
CA GLY A 490 12.42 -17.71 2.22
C GLY A 490 13.45 -17.04 3.14
N GLN A 491 14.72 -17.05 2.77
CA GLN A 491 15.77 -16.59 3.67
C GLN A 491 15.82 -15.07 3.84
N VAL A 492 15.59 -14.31 2.77
CA VAL A 492 15.78 -12.84 2.74
C VAL A 492 14.75 -12.08 1.90
N GLY A 493 13.72 -12.76 1.39
CA GLY A 493 12.73 -12.18 0.50
C GLY A 493 13.38 -11.76 -0.82
N PHE A 494 13.05 -10.54 -1.25
CA PHE A 494 13.69 -9.86 -2.39
C PHE A 494 14.70 -8.80 -1.89
N GLY A 495 15.29 -9.04 -0.71
CA GLY A 495 16.24 -8.14 -0.05
C GLY A 495 15.63 -7.31 1.08
N SER A 496 14.34 -7.49 1.38
CA SER A 496 13.58 -6.73 2.38
C SER A 496 13.33 -7.49 3.70
N GLY A 497 13.71 -8.78 3.78
CA GLY A 497 13.50 -9.62 4.96
C GLY A 497 13.01 -11.03 4.60
N GLY A 498 13.42 -12.02 5.38
CA GLY A 498 13.03 -13.42 5.17
C GLY A 498 11.59 -13.72 5.55
N TRP A 499 11.00 -14.69 4.87
CA TRP A 499 9.61 -15.14 5.00
C TRP A 499 9.47 -16.63 5.37
N ASP A 500 10.58 -17.36 5.46
CA ASP A 500 10.58 -18.81 5.68
C ASP A 500 9.92 -19.24 7.00
N THR A 501 10.02 -18.42 8.04
CA THR A 501 9.37 -18.71 9.32
C THR A 501 7.84 -18.67 9.25
N ASP A 502 7.28 -17.99 8.24
CA ASP A 502 5.85 -17.89 7.96
C ASP A 502 5.38 -18.90 6.91
N PHE A 503 6.29 -19.64 6.25
CA PHE A 503 5.93 -20.69 5.29
C PHE A 503 4.90 -21.71 5.77
N PRO A 504 4.89 -22.14 7.05
CA PRO A 504 3.87 -23.04 7.56
C PRO A 504 2.51 -22.39 7.78
N ASN A 505 2.43 -21.06 7.89
CA ASN A 505 1.19 -20.34 8.18
C ASN A 505 0.22 -20.44 6.98
N SER A 506 -1.08 -20.28 7.26
CA SER A 506 -2.11 -20.15 6.23
C SER A 506 -1.79 -18.96 5.32
N MET A 507 -1.96 -19.14 4.01
CA MET A 507 -1.74 -18.06 3.03
C MET A 507 -2.62 -16.84 3.31
N LEU A 508 -3.81 -17.05 3.89
CA LEU A 508 -4.70 -15.96 4.28
C LEU A 508 -4.05 -14.98 5.28
N GLU A 509 -3.17 -15.45 6.16
CA GLU A 509 -2.47 -14.56 7.10
C GLU A 509 -1.54 -13.61 6.35
N ILE A 510 -0.86 -14.11 5.31
CA ILE A 510 0.09 -13.34 4.50
C ILE A 510 -0.65 -12.31 3.64
N LEU A 511 -1.75 -12.72 2.99
CA LEU A 511 -2.54 -11.83 2.14
C LEU A 511 -3.07 -10.61 2.91
N ARG A 512 -3.52 -10.80 4.16
CA ARG A 512 -3.96 -9.68 5.01
C ARG A 512 -2.87 -8.63 5.23
N ILE A 513 -1.61 -9.05 5.31
CA ILE A 513 -0.47 -8.14 5.50
C ILE A 513 -0.18 -7.38 4.21
N VAL A 514 -0.02 -8.10 3.11
CA VAL A 514 0.40 -7.51 1.83
C VAL A 514 -0.67 -6.61 1.22
N TYR A 515 -1.94 -7.03 1.29
CA TYR A 515 -3.04 -6.19 0.79
C TYR A 515 -3.13 -4.85 1.52
N THR A 516 -2.78 -4.82 2.80
CA THR A 516 -2.91 -3.63 3.63
C THR A 516 -1.63 -2.79 3.69
N GLY A 517 -0.58 -3.22 2.99
CA GLY A 517 0.74 -2.59 3.06
C GLY A 517 1.31 -2.57 4.48
N ALA A 518 1.00 -3.60 5.27
CA ALA A 518 1.48 -3.64 6.66
C ALA A 518 2.97 -3.95 6.75
N ASP A 519 3.56 -4.56 5.73
CA ASP A 519 4.97 -4.97 5.67
C ASP A 519 5.95 -3.88 5.21
N ASP A 520 5.47 -2.67 4.93
CA ASP A 520 6.27 -1.56 4.37
C ASP A 520 6.12 -0.24 5.15
N ASP A 521 6.98 0.74 4.85
CA ASP A 521 7.04 2.11 5.41
C ASP A 521 6.99 2.17 6.94
N HIS A 522 7.59 1.17 7.59
CA HIS A 522 7.52 1.07 9.04
C HIS A 522 8.15 2.26 9.75
N GLN A 523 7.49 2.68 10.82
CA GLN A 523 7.94 3.75 11.71
C GLN A 523 8.40 3.18 13.06
N LEU A 524 9.48 3.73 13.59
CA LEU A 524 9.94 3.55 14.98
C LEU A 524 9.36 4.66 15.86
N VAL A 525 8.94 4.34 17.09
CA VAL A 525 8.51 5.34 18.06
C VAL A 525 9.72 5.88 18.83
N LYS A 526 10.01 7.18 18.71
CA LYS A 526 11.13 7.81 19.43
C LYS A 526 10.90 7.74 20.93
N GLY A 527 11.90 7.29 21.69
CA GLY A 527 11.77 7.11 23.16
C GLY A 527 11.01 5.85 23.57
N GLY A 528 10.59 5.01 22.62
CA GLY A 528 9.99 3.70 22.88
C GLY A 528 8.48 3.67 22.77
N VAL A 529 7.94 2.63 22.13
CA VAL A 529 6.49 2.46 21.98
C VAL A 529 5.74 2.24 23.30
N GLU A 530 6.40 1.74 24.35
CA GLU A 530 5.77 1.53 25.67
C GLU A 530 5.21 2.83 26.26
N GLN A 531 5.72 3.99 25.83
CA GLN A 531 5.17 5.29 26.20
C GLN A 531 3.72 5.47 25.74
N VAL A 532 3.30 4.85 24.63
CA VAL A 532 1.94 5.02 24.07
C VAL A 532 0.87 4.55 25.06
N PRO A 533 0.82 3.27 25.48
CA PRO A 533 -0.14 2.82 26.49
C PRO A 533 0.03 3.54 27.84
N ASN A 534 1.26 3.92 28.21
CA ASN A 534 1.54 4.68 29.43
C ASN A 534 0.99 6.11 29.42
N SER A 535 1.05 6.78 28.27
CA SER A 535 0.51 8.12 28.08
C SER A 535 -1.01 8.06 28.06
N ILE A 536 -1.62 7.10 27.37
CA ILE A 536 -3.08 6.90 27.40
C ILE A 536 -3.59 6.59 28.81
N TRP A 537 -2.86 5.80 29.60
CA TRP A 537 -3.16 5.58 31.03
C TRP A 537 -3.28 6.88 31.84
N ARG A 538 -2.50 7.91 31.47
CA ARG A 538 -2.45 9.21 32.16
C ARG A 538 -3.17 10.33 31.39
N HIS A 539 -3.78 10.02 30.25
CA HIS A 539 -4.43 10.99 29.38
C HIS A 539 -5.84 11.31 29.89
N ALA A 540 -6.18 12.59 29.97
CA ALA A 540 -7.52 13.07 30.30
C ALA A 540 -8.28 13.39 29.00
N PRO A 541 -9.35 12.65 28.64
CA PRO A 541 -10.16 12.99 27.47
C PRO A 541 -10.86 14.34 27.63
N ASP A 542 -11.00 15.09 26.53
CA ASP A 542 -11.73 16.37 26.53
C ASP A 542 -13.23 16.19 26.78
N GLN A 543 -13.80 15.07 26.32
CA GLN A 543 -15.22 14.76 26.44
C GLN A 543 -15.41 13.37 27.06
N MET A 544 -16.20 13.31 28.12
CA MET A 544 -16.60 12.09 28.83
C MET A 544 -18.05 12.25 29.33
N ALA A 545 -18.79 11.15 29.41
CA ALA A 545 -20.21 11.20 29.77
C ALA A 545 -20.47 11.42 31.28
N HIS A 546 -19.70 10.79 32.17
CA HIS A 546 -19.99 10.74 33.61
C HIS A 546 -18.94 11.43 34.49
N TRP A 547 -17.67 11.32 34.11
CA TRP A 547 -16.55 11.65 34.98
C TRP A 547 -16.24 13.15 35.00
N PRO A 548 -15.75 13.69 36.14
CA PRO A 548 -15.27 15.07 36.20
C PRO A 548 -14.15 15.35 35.17
N THR A 549 -14.08 16.57 34.66
CA THR A 549 -12.98 17.03 33.80
C THR A 549 -11.63 16.77 34.46
N GLY A 550 -10.66 16.26 33.68
CA GLY A 550 -9.35 15.86 34.18
C GLY A 550 -9.26 14.43 34.71
N THR A 551 -10.36 13.67 34.71
CA THR A 551 -10.31 12.23 35.04
C THR A 551 -9.50 11.45 34.00
N THR A 552 -8.64 10.57 34.48
CA THR A 552 -7.79 9.66 33.70
C THR A 552 -8.00 8.22 34.20
N LEU A 553 -7.53 7.23 33.43
CA LEU A 553 -7.50 5.85 33.92
C LEU A 553 -6.67 5.75 35.20
N SER A 554 -5.50 6.39 35.23
CA SER A 554 -4.64 6.48 36.40
C SER A 554 -5.38 7.02 37.64
N SER A 555 -6.11 8.14 37.52
CA SER A 555 -6.83 8.71 38.66
C SER A 555 -7.98 7.83 39.13
N LEU A 556 -8.68 7.12 38.23
CA LEU A 556 -9.73 6.16 38.62
C LEU A 556 -9.20 4.97 39.43
N HIS A 557 -7.90 4.72 39.33
CA HIS A 557 -7.20 3.59 39.96
C HIS A 557 -6.20 4.02 41.05
N ASN A 558 -6.23 5.28 41.47
CA ASN A 558 -5.26 5.83 42.43
C ASN A 558 -3.79 5.59 42.02
N GLY A 559 -3.51 5.62 40.72
CA GLY A 559 -2.17 5.52 40.14
C GLY A 559 -1.71 4.12 39.74
N ALA A 560 -2.39 3.04 40.11
CA ALA A 560 -1.92 1.67 39.86
C ALA A 560 -3.03 0.68 39.46
N THR A 561 -2.72 -0.25 38.56
CA THR A 561 -3.59 -1.38 38.22
C THR A 561 -3.72 -2.36 39.39
N LEU A 562 -4.75 -3.20 39.36
CA LEU A 562 -4.80 -4.40 40.22
C LEU A 562 -3.81 -5.45 39.71
N GLY A 563 -3.48 -6.42 40.57
CA GLY A 563 -2.50 -7.46 40.24
C GLY A 563 -3.06 -8.58 39.36
N GLU A 564 -2.22 -9.60 39.13
CA GLU A 564 -2.54 -10.81 38.37
C GLU A 564 -3.90 -11.44 38.73
N VAL A 565 -4.71 -11.75 37.72
CA VAL A 565 -5.93 -12.56 37.84
C VAL A 565 -5.58 -14.04 37.95
N ARG A 566 -6.23 -14.75 38.87
CA ARG A 566 -6.10 -16.21 39.06
C ARG A 566 -7.34 -16.99 38.73
N LYS A 567 -8.54 -16.42 38.90
CA LYS A 567 -9.80 -17.11 38.62
C LYS A 567 -10.79 -16.20 37.93
N ILE A 568 -11.53 -16.76 36.98
CA ILE A 568 -12.70 -16.13 36.36
C ILE A 568 -13.85 -17.14 36.46
N ARG A 569 -14.91 -16.79 37.18
CA ARG A 569 -16.10 -17.66 37.38
C ARG A 569 -17.38 -16.90 37.06
N ARG A 570 -18.45 -17.63 36.76
CA ARG A 570 -19.80 -17.06 36.82
C ARG A 570 -20.18 -16.81 38.28
N ALA A 571 -20.60 -15.60 38.60
CA ALA A 571 -21.11 -15.23 39.93
C ALA A 571 -22.58 -15.65 40.09
N ASP A 572 -23.04 -15.78 41.34
CA ASP A 572 -24.42 -16.20 41.67
C ASP A 572 -25.48 -15.20 41.16
N ASP A 573 -25.10 -13.93 41.00
CA ASP A 573 -25.94 -12.86 40.44
C ASP A 573 -25.96 -12.86 38.90
N GLY A 574 -25.31 -13.83 38.27
CA GLY A 574 -25.17 -13.93 36.82
C GLY A 574 -24.01 -13.10 36.25
N GLY A 575 -23.29 -12.31 37.06
CA GLY A 575 -22.12 -11.53 36.65
C GLY A 575 -20.83 -12.37 36.53
N ILE A 576 -19.70 -11.70 36.37
CA ILE A 576 -18.37 -12.29 36.29
C ILE A 576 -17.62 -12.04 37.61
N ALA A 577 -17.27 -13.11 38.32
CA ALA A 577 -16.40 -13.05 39.49
C ALA A 577 -14.94 -13.21 39.08
N ILE A 578 -14.12 -12.20 39.40
CA ILE A 578 -12.67 -12.20 39.15
C ILE A 578 -11.93 -12.23 40.48
N THR A 579 -11.06 -13.22 40.64
CA THR A 579 -10.20 -13.35 41.83
C THR A 579 -8.76 -13.06 41.46
N ASP A 580 -8.12 -12.13 42.17
CA ASP A 580 -6.70 -11.83 42.01
C ASP A 580 -5.77 -12.86 42.69
N ARG A 581 -4.45 -12.69 42.53
CA ARG A 581 -3.41 -13.53 43.14
C ARG A 581 -3.41 -13.55 44.66
N TRP A 582 -4.09 -12.62 45.32
CA TRP A 582 -4.19 -12.52 46.77
C TRP A 582 -5.50 -13.11 47.30
N GLY A 583 -6.35 -13.63 46.42
CA GLY A 583 -7.65 -14.19 46.79
C GLY A 583 -8.76 -13.15 46.90
N ASN A 584 -8.53 -11.89 46.50
CA ASN A 584 -9.57 -10.87 46.50
C ASN A 584 -10.51 -11.10 45.32
N ALA A 585 -11.77 -11.43 45.62
CA ALA A 585 -12.82 -11.59 44.61
C ALA A 585 -13.60 -10.28 44.43
N ARG A 586 -13.84 -9.90 43.18
CA ARG A 586 -14.72 -8.79 42.78
C ARG A 586 -15.72 -9.26 41.73
N HIS A 587 -16.92 -8.70 41.75
CA HIS A 587 -18.01 -9.07 40.85
C HIS A 587 -18.24 -7.94 39.86
N PHE A 588 -18.37 -8.28 38.59
CA PHE A 588 -18.55 -7.35 37.50
C PHE A 588 -19.71 -7.79 36.63
N ALA A 589 -20.51 -6.85 36.12
CA ALA A 589 -21.54 -7.20 35.14
C ALA A 589 -20.92 -7.62 33.79
N ALA A 590 -19.77 -7.02 33.44
CA ALA A 590 -19.01 -7.39 32.25
C ALA A 590 -17.49 -7.40 32.50
N ALA A 591 -16.75 -8.15 31.70
CA ALA A 591 -15.30 -8.20 31.71
C ALA A 591 -14.73 -8.31 30.29
N VAL A 592 -13.60 -7.65 30.03
CA VAL A 592 -12.83 -7.72 28.78
C VAL A 592 -11.51 -8.42 29.06
N VAL A 593 -11.22 -9.50 28.34
CA VAL A 593 -10.00 -10.29 28.46
C VAL A 593 -9.09 -9.99 27.28
N THR A 594 -7.86 -9.54 27.56
CA THR A 594 -6.88 -9.18 26.52
C THR A 594 -5.56 -9.93 26.61
N CYS A 595 -5.45 -10.86 27.55
CA CYS A 595 -4.32 -11.78 27.61
C CYS A 595 -4.39 -12.78 26.44
N GLN A 596 -3.26 -13.34 26.01
CA GLN A 596 -3.25 -14.40 24.99
C GLN A 596 -4.18 -15.55 25.41
N SER A 597 -4.95 -16.08 24.46
CA SER A 597 -6.05 -17.03 24.69
C SER A 597 -5.66 -18.27 25.52
N TRP A 598 -4.46 -18.81 25.33
CA TRP A 598 -3.96 -19.94 26.13
C TRP A 598 -3.87 -19.66 27.63
N LEU A 599 -3.77 -18.40 28.04
CA LEU A 599 -3.69 -18.06 29.45
C LEU A 599 -5.00 -18.33 30.20
N LEU A 600 -6.13 -18.41 29.49
CA LEU A 600 -7.43 -18.81 30.04
C LEU A 600 -7.50 -20.31 30.39
N SER A 601 -6.62 -21.15 29.82
CA SER A 601 -6.54 -22.59 30.14
C SER A 601 -5.28 -22.97 30.95
N THR A 602 -4.28 -22.10 31.03
CA THR A 602 -2.98 -22.41 31.64
C THR A 602 -2.66 -21.63 32.92
N THR A 603 -2.94 -20.32 32.95
CA THR A 603 -2.51 -19.43 34.05
C THR A 603 -3.68 -18.95 34.90
N ILE A 604 -4.83 -18.75 34.26
CA ILE A 604 -6.09 -18.37 34.87
C ILE A 604 -6.97 -19.61 34.96
N ASP A 605 -7.44 -19.92 36.15
CA ASP A 605 -8.47 -20.94 36.38
C ASP A 605 -9.83 -20.34 35.97
N CYS A 606 -10.12 -20.41 34.67
CA CYS A 606 -11.35 -19.91 34.05
C CYS A 606 -12.44 -20.99 34.09
N ASP A 607 -13.67 -20.61 34.45
CA ASP A 607 -14.83 -21.51 34.45
C ASP A 607 -15.14 -21.93 33.02
N GLU A 608 -15.09 -23.24 32.77
CA GLU A 608 -15.32 -23.83 31.46
C GLU A 608 -16.73 -23.49 30.93
N THR A 609 -17.71 -23.26 31.80
CA THR A 609 -19.09 -22.98 31.41
C THR A 609 -19.31 -21.58 30.82
N LEU A 610 -18.34 -20.67 30.98
CA LEU A 610 -18.37 -19.31 30.43
C LEU A 610 -18.28 -19.29 28.91
N PHE A 611 -17.68 -20.33 28.30
CA PHE A 611 -17.60 -20.49 26.86
C PHE A 611 -18.29 -21.79 26.40
N ASP A 612 -18.52 -21.93 25.11
CA ASP A 612 -18.83 -23.22 24.52
C ASP A 612 -17.57 -24.01 24.19
N GLN A 613 -17.73 -25.30 23.95
CA GLN A 613 -16.63 -26.21 23.66
C GLN A 613 -15.93 -25.86 22.34
N THR A 614 -16.66 -25.32 21.36
CA THR A 614 -16.09 -24.88 20.08
C THR A 614 -15.20 -23.65 20.22
N MET A 615 -15.51 -22.76 21.17
CA MET A 615 -14.71 -21.61 21.54
C MET A 615 -13.49 -22.01 22.37
N TRP A 616 -13.64 -22.93 23.34
CA TRP A 616 -12.49 -23.52 24.03
C TRP A 616 -11.52 -24.17 23.05
N MET A 617 -12.03 -24.95 22.11
CA MET A 617 -11.21 -25.53 21.04
C MET A 617 -10.51 -24.45 20.22
N ALA A 618 -11.18 -23.36 19.84
CA ALA A 618 -10.55 -22.26 19.11
C ALA A 618 -9.40 -21.61 19.92
N MET A 619 -9.62 -21.36 21.21
CA MET A 619 -8.60 -20.80 22.10
C MET A 619 -7.39 -21.74 22.25
N GLU A 620 -7.62 -23.03 22.53
CA GLU A 620 -6.55 -24.01 22.77
C GLU A 620 -5.83 -24.45 21.49
N ARG A 621 -6.45 -24.32 20.31
CA ARG A 621 -5.83 -24.62 19.02
C ARG A 621 -5.17 -23.41 18.35
N THR A 622 -5.34 -22.21 18.91
CA THR A 622 -4.60 -21.02 18.49
C THR A 622 -3.10 -21.32 18.54
N HIS A 623 -2.38 -21.12 17.44
CA HIS A 623 -0.92 -21.34 17.37
C HIS A 623 -0.18 -20.03 17.67
N TYR A 624 0.78 -20.07 18.59
CA TYR A 624 1.65 -18.95 18.93
C TYR A 624 3.07 -19.18 18.40
N MET A 625 3.58 -18.20 17.66
CA MET A 625 4.93 -18.17 17.12
C MET A 625 5.94 -17.74 18.18
N GLN A 626 7.13 -18.32 18.13
CA GLN A 626 8.24 -17.98 19.02
C GLN A 626 9.00 -16.78 18.46
N SER A 627 9.62 -15.98 19.34
CA SER A 627 10.50 -14.91 18.89
C SER A 627 11.52 -14.51 19.93
N SER A 628 12.75 -14.27 19.47
CA SER A 628 13.83 -13.78 20.31
C SER A 628 14.53 -12.58 19.69
N LYS A 629 14.89 -11.62 20.56
CA LYS A 629 15.71 -10.45 20.23
C LYS A 629 16.84 -10.32 21.22
N THR A 630 18.02 -9.96 20.74
CA THR A 630 19.18 -9.66 21.60
C THR A 630 19.85 -8.38 21.14
N PHE A 631 20.00 -7.44 22.06
CA PHE A 631 20.58 -6.13 21.85
C PHE A 631 21.88 -5.97 22.62
N VAL A 632 22.83 -5.26 22.01
CA VAL A 632 23.99 -4.69 22.69
C VAL A 632 24.03 -3.18 22.45
N ILE A 633 24.57 -2.47 23.41
CA ILE A 633 24.77 -1.02 23.35
C ILE A 633 26.22 -0.77 22.98
N VAL A 634 26.46 0.21 22.11
CA VAL A 634 27.80 0.55 21.64
C VAL A 634 28.10 2.01 21.87
N ASP A 635 29.38 2.33 22.08
CA ASP A 635 29.86 3.67 22.45
C ASP A 635 29.44 4.78 21.47
N ARG A 636 29.28 4.45 20.19
CA ARG A 636 28.85 5.34 19.11
C ARG A 636 28.35 4.53 17.90
N PRO A 637 27.67 5.13 16.91
CA PRO A 637 27.28 4.44 15.66
C PRO A 637 28.48 4.18 14.73
N PHE A 638 29.46 3.39 15.19
CA PHE A 638 30.73 3.11 14.49
C PHE A 638 30.52 2.41 13.14
N TRP A 639 29.37 1.79 12.92
CA TRP A 639 28.98 1.20 11.64
C TRP A 639 28.96 2.21 10.49
N LYS A 640 28.70 3.50 10.76
CA LYS A 640 28.73 4.58 9.77
C LYS A 640 30.13 4.89 9.23
N GLU A 641 31.18 4.41 9.89
CA GLU A 641 32.54 4.58 9.39
C GLU A 641 32.72 3.87 8.05
N THR A 642 33.51 4.46 7.17
CA THR A 642 33.86 3.83 5.90
C THR A 642 35.09 2.94 6.08
N ASP A 643 34.97 1.68 5.72
CA ASP A 643 36.08 0.76 5.59
C ASP A 643 37.03 1.25 4.48
N ARG A 644 38.30 1.48 4.84
CA ARG A 644 39.29 2.10 3.94
C ARG A 644 39.67 1.24 2.74
N ILE A 645 39.41 -0.07 2.78
CA ILE A 645 39.78 -1.02 1.73
C ILE A 645 38.64 -1.13 0.73
N THR A 646 37.42 -1.29 1.21
CA THR A 646 36.23 -1.59 0.39
C THR A 646 35.40 -0.36 0.05
N GLY A 647 35.56 0.75 0.77
CA GLY A 647 34.72 1.94 0.63
C GLY A 647 33.29 1.77 1.14
N ARG A 648 33.01 0.66 1.84
CA ARG A 648 31.69 0.30 2.39
C ARG A 648 31.56 0.77 3.84
N ASP A 649 30.33 0.88 4.31
CA ASP A 649 30.06 1.06 5.74
C ASP A 649 30.63 -0.15 6.53
N ARG A 650 31.17 0.05 7.74
CA ARG A 650 31.84 -1.02 8.50
C ARG A 650 30.92 -2.16 8.91
N LEU A 651 29.64 -1.84 9.11
CA LEU A 651 28.56 -2.79 9.39
C LEU A 651 27.28 -2.23 8.78
N SER A 652 26.47 -3.09 8.18
CA SER A 652 25.20 -2.73 7.55
C SER A 652 24.03 -3.40 8.26
N MET A 653 22.79 -2.95 7.98
CA MET A 653 21.63 -3.80 8.24
C MET A 653 21.90 -5.15 7.56
N THR A 654 21.86 -6.26 8.30
CA THR A 654 22.32 -7.55 7.77
C THR A 654 21.17 -8.55 7.73
N LEU A 655 20.94 -9.12 6.56
CA LEU A 655 20.09 -10.29 6.34
C LEU A 655 20.99 -11.49 6.04
N SER A 656 20.79 -12.61 6.73
CA SER A 656 21.61 -13.81 6.54
C SER A 656 20.84 -15.10 6.79
N ASP A 657 21.26 -16.18 6.14
CA ASP A 657 20.83 -17.56 6.44
C ASP A 657 21.53 -18.14 7.69
N ARG A 658 22.47 -17.39 8.28
CA ARG A 658 23.07 -17.73 9.58
C ARG A 658 22.09 -17.51 10.70
N LYS A 659 22.41 -18.12 11.86
CA LYS A 659 21.66 -18.07 13.12
C LYS A 659 21.13 -16.68 13.52
N THR A 660 21.83 -15.59 13.22
CA THR A 660 21.38 -14.23 13.56
C THR A 660 20.13 -13.77 12.79
N ARG A 661 19.93 -14.30 11.57
CA ARG A 661 18.91 -13.89 10.60
C ARG A 661 18.98 -12.40 10.29
N GLY A 662 18.23 -11.56 11.01
CA GLY A 662 18.24 -10.11 10.87
C GLY A 662 19.07 -9.41 11.96
N THR A 663 20.01 -8.56 11.55
CA THR A 663 20.74 -7.62 12.43
C THR A 663 20.34 -6.18 12.08
N TYR A 664 19.87 -5.42 13.08
CA TYR A 664 19.41 -4.04 12.91
C TYR A 664 20.30 -3.06 13.67
N LEU A 665 20.56 -1.91 13.05
CA LEU A 665 21.40 -0.84 13.59
C LEU A 665 20.50 0.33 13.98
N LEU A 666 20.42 0.61 15.28
CA LEU A 666 19.59 1.66 15.84
C LEU A 666 20.47 2.85 16.21
N ASP A 667 20.29 3.92 15.44
CA ASP A 667 21.03 5.17 15.57
C ASP A 667 20.20 6.20 16.36
N PHE A 668 20.82 6.77 17.39
CA PHE A 668 20.22 7.78 18.27
C PHE A 668 20.92 9.15 18.15
N GLY A 669 21.82 9.31 17.17
CA GLY A 669 22.63 10.50 16.92
C GLY A 669 24.13 10.21 17.02
N ASP A 670 24.93 10.94 16.23
CA ASP A 670 26.38 10.68 16.09
C ASP A 670 27.18 10.86 17.39
N ASP A 671 26.73 11.77 18.27
CA ASP A 671 27.36 12.05 19.57
C ASP A 671 26.77 11.22 20.72
N ARG A 672 26.01 10.16 20.41
CA ARG A 672 25.33 9.30 21.37
C ARG A 672 25.70 7.83 21.19
N PRO A 673 25.55 7.01 22.24
CA PRO A 673 25.58 5.56 22.10
C PRO A 673 24.59 5.05 21.05
N GLY A 674 25.00 4.03 20.31
CA GLY A 674 24.14 3.29 19.40
C GLY A 674 23.61 2.01 20.03
N ALA A 675 22.59 1.39 19.45
CA ALA A 675 22.20 0.01 19.79
C ALA A 675 22.22 -0.89 18.55
N ILE A 676 22.67 -2.12 18.73
CA ILE A 676 22.63 -3.15 17.68
C ILE A 676 21.68 -4.25 18.17
N CYS A 677 20.58 -4.46 17.45
CA CYS A 677 19.84 -5.72 17.55
C CYS A 677 20.66 -6.78 16.81
N LEU A 678 21.50 -7.52 17.55
CA LEU A 678 22.41 -8.51 16.98
C LEU A 678 21.66 -9.60 16.21
N SER A 679 20.51 -9.99 16.74
CA SER A 679 19.65 -11.00 16.15
C SER A 679 18.20 -10.70 16.47
N TYR A 680 17.37 -10.73 15.44
CA TYR A 680 15.92 -10.83 15.54
C TYR A 680 15.46 -12.08 14.78
N THR A 681 14.85 -13.02 15.52
CA THR A 681 14.52 -14.36 15.02
C THR A 681 13.11 -14.78 15.40
N TRP A 682 12.56 -15.72 14.64
CA TRP A 682 11.23 -16.29 14.82
C TRP A 682 11.26 -17.83 14.78
N ASN A 683 10.28 -18.47 15.41
CA ASN A 683 10.06 -19.93 15.40
C ASN A 683 11.35 -20.73 15.66
N ASP A 684 11.72 -21.64 14.75
CA ASP A 684 12.87 -22.53 14.91
C ASP A 684 14.18 -21.77 15.15
N ASP A 685 14.36 -20.59 14.57
CA ASP A 685 15.54 -19.76 14.84
C ASP A 685 15.51 -19.14 16.24
N ALA A 686 14.34 -18.71 16.72
CA ALA A 686 14.21 -18.20 18.08
C ALA A 686 14.47 -19.31 19.13
N MET A 687 14.02 -20.52 18.83
CA MET A 687 14.20 -21.69 19.69
C MET A 687 15.66 -22.12 19.85
N LYS A 688 16.55 -21.74 18.92
CA LYS A 688 18.00 -21.97 19.07
C LYS A 688 18.60 -21.21 20.26
N TRP A 689 17.95 -20.13 20.70
CA TRP A 689 18.45 -19.26 21.77
C TRP A 689 17.85 -19.56 23.13
N VAL A 690 16.65 -20.13 23.19
CA VAL A 690 15.79 -20.14 24.40
C VAL A 690 16.48 -20.71 25.65
N THR A 691 17.35 -21.71 25.49
CA THR A 691 18.07 -22.38 26.58
C THR A 691 19.41 -21.73 26.93
N LEU A 692 19.92 -20.82 26.10
CA LEU A 692 21.24 -20.23 26.25
C LEU A 692 21.20 -18.99 27.16
N PRO A 693 22.17 -18.82 28.08
CA PRO A 693 22.38 -17.57 28.81
C PRO A 693 22.69 -16.41 27.86
N ILE A 694 22.41 -15.18 28.32
CA ILE A 694 22.54 -13.97 27.49
C ILE A 694 23.96 -13.76 26.95
N ASP A 695 25.00 -13.97 27.76
CA ASP A 695 26.39 -13.77 27.33
C ASP A 695 26.77 -14.75 26.21
N GLU A 696 26.34 -16.00 26.32
CA GLU A 696 26.57 -17.03 25.29
C GLU A 696 25.81 -16.69 23.99
N ARG A 697 24.58 -16.16 24.09
CA ARG A 697 23.84 -15.65 22.91
C ARG A 697 24.65 -14.56 22.21
N VAL A 698 25.10 -13.55 22.96
CA VAL A 698 25.85 -12.41 22.42
C VAL A 698 27.13 -12.88 21.72
N ASP A 699 27.94 -13.72 22.37
CA ASP A 699 29.16 -14.24 21.77
C ASP A 699 28.89 -15.01 20.47
N LEU A 700 27.89 -15.90 20.48
CA LEU A 700 27.51 -16.66 19.30
C LEU A 700 26.99 -15.76 18.17
N MET A 701 26.28 -14.69 18.48
CA MET A 701 25.74 -13.76 17.48
C MET A 701 26.85 -12.89 16.88
N ILE A 702 27.74 -12.32 17.70
CA ILE A 702 28.88 -11.54 17.23
C ILE A 702 29.80 -12.42 16.37
N ASP A 703 30.12 -13.64 16.82
CA ASP A 703 30.93 -14.57 16.04
C ASP A 703 30.31 -14.88 14.67
N SER A 704 28.98 -14.91 14.59
CA SER A 704 28.25 -15.09 13.33
C SER A 704 28.42 -13.89 12.40
N ILE A 705 28.27 -12.68 12.93
CA ILE A 705 28.40 -11.41 12.19
C ILE A 705 29.84 -11.22 11.72
N GLU A 706 30.85 -11.54 12.54
CA GLU A 706 32.27 -11.45 12.17
C GLU A 706 32.66 -12.39 11.01
N LYS A 707 31.92 -13.48 10.76
CA LYS A 707 32.09 -14.27 9.53
C LYS A 707 31.64 -13.53 8.28
N ILE A 708 30.62 -12.68 8.40
CA ILE A 708 30.11 -11.83 7.32
C ILE A 708 31.06 -10.63 7.11
N TYR A 709 31.60 -10.06 8.19
CA TYR A 709 32.50 -8.90 8.17
C TYR A 709 33.89 -9.22 8.75
N PRO A 710 34.82 -9.79 7.95
CA PRO A 710 36.16 -10.13 8.42
C PRO A 710 36.91 -8.90 8.95
N GLY A 711 37.41 -8.98 10.18
CA GLY A 711 38.17 -7.88 10.82
C GLY A 711 37.29 -6.78 11.43
N LEU A 712 35.97 -6.94 11.42
CA LEU A 712 35.07 -6.11 12.23
C LEU A 712 35.28 -6.45 13.71
N ASP A 713 35.42 -5.43 14.53
CA ASP A 713 35.55 -5.57 15.99
C ASP A 713 34.34 -4.90 16.65
N ILE A 714 33.27 -5.66 16.85
CA ILE A 714 32.08 -5.16 17.54
C ILE A 714 32.35 -5.08 19.05
N ARG A 715 33.14 -6.02 19.58
CA ARG A 715 33.33 -6.22 21.03
C ARG A 715 33.99 -5.02 21.70
N SER A 716 34.97 -4.38 21.06
CA SER A 716 35.61 -3.20 21.65
C SER A 716 34.70 -1.97 21.71
N HIS A 717 33.60 -1.96 20.96
CA HIS A 717 32.60 -0.88 20.98
C HIS A 717 31.48 -1.12 21.99
N ILE A 718 31.27 -2.35 22.48
CA ILE A 718 30.18 -2.67 23.39
C ILE A 718 30.39 -1.99 24.76
N ILE A 719 29.34 -1.35 25.25
CA ILE A 719 29.25 -0.75 26.57
C ILE A 719 27.96 -1.20 27.26
N GLY A 720 27.90 -1.10 28.58
CA GLY A 720 26.72 -1.51 29.36
C GLY A 720 26.45 -3.02 29.29
N ASP A 721 25.24 -3.40 29.70
CA ASP A 721 24.80 -4.79 29.75
C ASP A 721 23.95 -5.15 28.51
N PRO A 722 24.07 -6.37 27.97
CA PRO A 722 23.20 -6.84 26.90
C PRO A 722 21.75 -7.00 27.38
N ILE A 723 20.81 -6.86 26.45
CA ILE A 723 19.37 -6.98 26.73
C ILE A 723 18.78 -8.03 25.79
N THR A 724 18.08 -9.04 26.32
CA THR A 724 17.47 -10.12 25.51
C THR A 724 16.05 -10.44 25.94
N VAL A 725 15.28 -10.99 25.01
CA VAL A 725 13.96 -11.58 25.27
C VAL A 725 13.79 -12.86 24.47
N SER A 726 13.09 -13.83 25.04
CA SER A 726 12.47 -14.96 24.36
C SER A 726 11.03 -15.01 24.84
N TRP A 727 10.08 -14.62 23.98
CA TRP A 727 8.70 -14.40 24.41
C TRP A 727 8.05 -15.67 24.94
N GLU A 728 8.36 -16.82 24.33
CA GLU A 728 7.90 -18.15 24.74
C GLU A 728 8.35 -18.60 26.14
N ASN A 729 9.32 -17.94 26.75
CA ASN A 729 9.77 -18.22 28.13
C ASN A 729 9.07 -17.33 29.17
N ASP A 730 8.33 -16.30 28.74
CA ASP A 730 7.57 -15.44 29.65
C ASP A 730 6.25 -16.14 30.01
N ARG A 731 6.06 -16.54 31.28
CA ARG A 731 4.82 -17.21 31.73
C ARG A 731 3.53 -16.44 31.44
N TYR A 732 3.60 -15.13 31.18
CA TYR A 732 2.46 -14.27 30.88
C TYR A 732 2.29 -14.02 29.38
N PHE A 733 3.14 -14.61 28.54
CA PHE A 733 3.07 -14.59 27.10
C PHE A 733 3.56 -15.96 26.57
N MET A 734 2.66 -16.80 26.06
CA MET A 734 3.00 -18.17 25.64
C MET A 734 3.60 -18.22 24.22
N GLY A 735 4.34 -17.17 23.85
CA GLY A 735 4.82 -16.88 22.51
C GLY A 735 4.69 -15.39 22.17
N ALA A 736 5.31 -14.97 21.08
CA ALA A 736 5.35 -13.57 20.68
C ALA A 736 3.99 -13.08 20.17
N PHE A 737 3.38 -13.82 19.25
CA PHE A 737 2.07 -13.52 18.67
C PHE A 737 1.50 -14.77 18.00
N LYS A 738 0.22 -14.73 17.64
CA LYS A 738 -0.45 -15.83 16.93
C LYS A 738 0.01 -15.88 15.47
N GLY A 739 0.21 -17.07 14.92
CA GLY A 739 0.25 -17.33 13.47
C GLY A 739 -0.79 -18.38 13.11
N ASN A 740 -1.75 -18.05 12.24
CA ASN A 740 -2.78 -19.03 11.87
C ASN A 740 -2.18 -20.12 10.99
N LEU A 741 -2.38 -21.39 11.36
CA LEU A 741 -2.03 -22.54 10.53
C LEU A 741 -3.14 -22.81 9.49
N PRO A 742 -2.85 -23.55 8.41
CA PRO A 742 -3.88 -23.97 7.46
C PRO A 742 -5.07 -24.67 8.15
N GLY A 743 -6.29 -24.22 7.82
CA GLY A 743 -7.54 -24.70 8.42
C GLY A 743 -7.96 -23.98 9.71
N HIS A 744 -7.18 -23.01 10.20
CA HIS A 744 -7.51 -22.27 11.42
C HIS A 744 -8.51 -21.12 11.20
N TYR A 745 -8.95 -20.83 9.98
CA TYR A 745 -9.91 -19.75 9.71
C TYR A 745 -11.16 -19.85 10.59
N ARG A 746 -11.72 -21.05 10.77
CA ARG A 746 -12.91 -21.28 11.61
C ARG A 746 -12.68 -20.94 13.08
N TYR A 747 -11.51 -21.29 13.62
CA TYR A 747 -11.14 -20.92 15.00
C TYR A 747 -11.00 -19.41 15.13
N GLN A 748 -10.31 -18.78 14.19
CA GLN A 748 -10.11 -17.34 14.19
C GLN A 748 -11.44 -16.59 14.07
N ARG A 749 -12.36 -17.03 13.21
CA ARG A 749 -13.69 -16.46 13.09
C ARG A 749 -14.46 -16.55 14.40
N ARG A 750 -14.48 -17.70 15.06
CA ARG A 750 -15.14 -17.86 16.37
C ARG A 750 -14.60 -16.86 17.39
N LEU A 751 -13.28 -16.76 17.52
CA LEU A 751 -12.64 -15.81 18.42
C LEU A 751 -13.04 -14.36 18.09
N PHE A 752 -12.91 -13.97 16.82
CA PHE A 752 -13.18 -12.61 16.35
C PHE A 752 -14.65 -12.22 16.54
N SER A 753 -15.59 -13.12 16.24
CA SER A 753 -17.03 -12.86 16.34
C SER A 753 -17.58 -12.90 17.77
N HIS A 754 -16.78 -13.30 18.76
CA HIS A 754 -17.26 -13.54 20.13
C HIS A 754 -17.88 -12.31 20.82
N PHE A 755 -17.58 -11.09 20.36
CA PHE A 755 -18.20 -9.88 20.89
C PHE A 755 -19.69 -9.73 20.52
N MET A 756 -20.18 -10.48 19.51
CA MET A 756 -21.58 -10.54 19.13
C MET A 756 -22.31 -11.61 19.96
N GLN A 757 -23.00 -11.20 21.02
CA GLN A 757 -23.51 -12.13 22.05
C GLN A 757 -25.03 -12.29 22.09
N ASP A 758 -25.77 -11.66 21.18
CA ASP A 758 -27.25 -11.63 21.19
C ASP A 758 -27.86 -13.04 21.07
N ASP A 759 -27.18 -13.96 20.38
CA ASP A 759 -27.61 -15.35 20.20
C ASP A 759 -26.98 -16.34 21.19
N MET A 760 -26.08 -15.87 22.08
CA MET A 760 -25.44 -16.74 23.06
C MET A 760 -26.38 -17.02 24.25
N PRO A 761 -26.30 -18.19 24.92
CA PRO A 761 -26.98 -18.40 26.20
C PRO A 761 -26.57 -17.35 27.24
N GLU A 762 -27.51 -16.88 28.07
CA GLU A 762 -27.27 -15.81 29.07
C GLU A 762 -26.03 -16.06 29.93
N ARG A 763 -25.83 -17.31 30.39
CA ARG A 763 -24.67 -17.72 31.20
C ARG A 763 -23.30 -17.52 30.53
N ARG A 764 -23.26 -17.30 29.22
CA ARG A 764 -22.04 -17.08 28.41
C ARG A 764 -21.86 -15.61 27.99
N ARG A 765 -22.84 -14.74 28.29
CA ARG A 765 -22.76 -13.32 27.97
C ARG A 765 -21.94 -12.55 29.02
N GLY A 766 -21.48 -11.37 28.64
CA GLY A 766 -20.81 -10.40 29.52
C GLY A 766 -19.30 -10.59 29.66
N LEU A 767 -18.72 -11.66 29.12
CA LEU A 767 -17.27 -11.82 29.00
C LEU A 767 -16.88 -11.56 27.54
N PHE A 768 -15.92 -10.68 27.28
CA PHE A 768 -15.51 -10.27 25.94
C PHE A 768 -14.03 -10.57 25.73
N LEU A 769 -13.67 -11.00 24.53
CA LEU A 769 -12.28 -11.28 24.13
C LEU A 769 -11.78 -10.14 23.24
N ALA A 770 -10.55 -9.69 23.46
CA ALA A 770 -9.87 -8.74 22.58
C ALA A 770 -8.35 -8.99 22.60
N GLY A 771 -7.61 -8.30 21.74
CA GLY A 771 -6.18 -8.48 21.55
C GLY A 771 -5.85 -9.01 20.16
N ASP A 772 -4.58 -8.91 19.78
CA ASP A 772 -4.12 -9.37 18.46
C ASP A 772 -4.35 -10.87 18.22
N SER A 773 -4.35 -11.71 19.28
CA SER A 773 -4.73 -13.13 19.19
C SER A 773 -6.19 -13.36 18.81
N VAL A 774 -7.06 -12.36 19.04
CA VAL A 774 -8.47 -12.36 18.62
C VAL A 774 -8.62 -11.73 17.22
N SER A 775 -7.60 -11.01 16.75
CA SER A 775 -7.63 -10.30 15.47
C SER A 775 -7.22 -11.18 14.29
N TRP A 776 -7.58 -10.74 13.09
CA TRP A 776 -7.12 -11.33 11.82
C TRP A 776 -5.67 -10.99 11.47
N THR A 777 -5.09 -9.95 12.08
CA THR A 777 -3.73 -9.45 11.83
C THR A 777 -2.88 -9.53 13.10
N ALA A 778 -2.66 -10.75 13.60
CA ALA A 778 -1.87 -10.97 14.81
C ALA A 778 -0.40 -10.54 14.62
N GLY A 779 0.27 -10.14 15.71
CA GLY A 779 1.62 -9.57 15.62
C GLY A 779 1.66 -8.10 15.24
N TRP A 780 0.52 -7.50 14.87
CA TRP A 780 0.37 -6.08 14.54
C TRP A 780 -0.45 -5.37 15.61
N ALA A 781 0.03 -4.21 16.08
CA ALA A 781 -0.65 -3.44 17.12
C ALA A 781 -2.06 -3.00 16.70
N GLU A 782 -2.29 -2.78 15.40
CA GLU A 782 -3.60 -2.47 14.83
C GLU A 782 -4.66 -3.54 15.19
N GLY A 783 -4.31 -4.82 15.08
CA GLY A 783 -5.22 -5.92 15.41
C GLY A 783 -5.65 -5.93 16.88
N ALA A 784 -4.75 -5.53 17.79
CA ALA A 784 -5.06 -5.37 19.21
C ALA A 784 -6.03 -4.19 19.46
N VAL A 785 -5.85 -3.07 18.75
CA VAL A 785 -6.70 -1.88 18.89
C VAL A 785 -8.09 -2.13 18.32
N THR A 786 -8.20 -2.70 17.12
CA THR A 786 -9.48 -2.92 16.44
C THR A 786 -10.37 -3.91 17.20
N THR A 787 -9.80 -5.02 17.69
CA THR A 787 -10.54 -5.98 18.53
C THR A 787 -10.93 -5.42 19.89
N ALA A 788 -10.14 -4.50 20.47
CA ALA A 788 -10.55 -3.78 21.67
C ALA A 788 -11.80 -2.92 21.43
N LEU A 789 -11.89 -2.27 20.27
CA LEU A 789 -13.07 -1.46 19.90
C LEU A 789 -14.31 -2.33 19.66
N ASN A 790 -14.15 -3.54 19.13
CA ASN A 790 -15.24 -4.51 19.06
C ASN A 790 -15.74 -4.91 20.45
N ALA A 791 -14.83 -5.17 21.39
CA ALA A 791 -15.19 -5.46 22.77
C ALA A 791 -15.86 -4.27 23.46
N VAL A 792 -15.41 -3.03 23.20
CA VAL A 792 -16.05 -1.80 23.72
C VAL A 792 -17.50 -1.72 23.25
N TRP A 793 -17.75 -1.91 21.95
CA TRP A 793 -19.11 -1.94 21.40
C TRP A 793 -19.94 -3.06 22.04
N GLY A 794 -19.37 -4.26 22.20
CA GLY A 794 -20.05 -5.40 22.84
C GLY A 794 -20.45 -5.11 24.29
N VAL A 795 -19.55 -4.50 25.08
CA VAL A 795 -19.84 -4.08 26.46
C VAL A 795 -20.91 -3.00 26.50
N GLN A 796 -20.82 -2.00 25.62
CA GLN A 796 -21.84 -0.95 25.49
C GLN A 796 -23.22 -1.54 25.21
N LYS A 797 -23.32 -2.46 24.24
CA LYS A 797 -24.55 -3.19 23.92
C LYS A 797 -25.05 -4.02 25.11
N HIS A 798 -24.16 -4.72 25.81
CA HIS A 798 -24.50 -5.53 26.99
C HIS A 798 -25.14 -4.69 28.11
N PHE A 799 -24.72 -3.44 28.27
CA PHE A 799 -25.33 -2.50 29.21
C PHE A 799 -26.61 -1.80 28.70
N GLY A 800 -27.10 -2.18 27.52
CA GLY A 800 -28.27 -1.57 26.89
C GLY A 800 -27.98 -0.22 26.24
N GLY A 801 -26.71 0.07 25.96
CA GLY A 801 -26.28 1.23 25.19
C GLY A 801 -26.44 1.03 23.69
N ALA A 802 -26.16 2.10 22.94
CA ALA A 802 -26.20 2.11 21.49
C ALA A 802 -25.19 3.10 20.92
N SER A 803 -24.67 2.80 19.72
CA SER A 803 -23.78 3.68 18.96
C SER A 803 -24.44 5.02 18.67
N ALA A 804 -23.64 6.03 18.35
CA ALA A 804 -24.21 7.29 17.87
C ALA A 804 -24.92 7.05 16.52
N PRO A 805 -26.11 7.63 16.27
CA PRO A 805 -26.91 7.33 15.07
C PRO A 805 -26.19 7.57 13.73
N ASP A 806 -25.29 8.54 13.71
CA ASP A 806 -24.46 8.95 12.56
C ASP A 806 -23.06 8.30 12.55
N ASN A 807 -22.72 7.53 13.59
CA ASN A 807 -21.46 6.79 13.70
C ASN A 807 -21.71 5.34 14.14
N PRO A 808 -22.28 4.50 13.25
CA PRO A 808 -22.55 3.10 13.56
C PRO A 808 -21.26 2.38 13.94
N GLY A 809 -21.34 1.55 14.97
CA GLY A 809 -20.23 0.77 15.48
C GLY A 809 -20.07 -0.57 14.76
N PRO A 810 -19.02 -1.34 15.12
CA PRO A 810 -18.70 -2.59 14.43
C PRO A 810 -19.82 -3.63 14.50
N GLY A 811 -20.55 -3.73 15.61
CA GLY A 811 -21.66 -4.68 15.70
C GLY A 811 -22.95 -4.21 15.02
N ASP A 812 -23.10 -2.91 14.73
CA ASP A 812 -24.26 -2.40 13.99
C ASP A 812 -24.16 -2.74 12.49
N LEU A 813 -22.95 -2.82 11.96
CA LEU A 813 -22.65 -3.19 10.57
C LEU A 813 -22.28 -4.68 10.41
N TRP A 814 -22.50 -5.50 11.44
CA TRP A 814 -22.07 -6.90 11.45
C TRP A 814 -22.66 -7.71 10.32
N GLN A 815 -23.96 -7.57 10.05
CA GLN A 815 -24.65 -8.37 9.02
C GLN A 815 -24.06 -8.16 7.62
N ASP A 816 -23.60 -6.94 7.32
CA ASP A 816 -23.06 -6.58 6.02
C ASP A 816 -21.57 -6.93 5.89
N LEU A 817 -20.82 -6.86 7.00
CA LEU A 817 -19.36 -6.90 6.97
C LEU A 817 -18.74 -8.17 7.56
N GLN A 818 -19.50 -9.00 8.29
CA GLN A 818 -18.98 -10.15 9.04
C GLN A 818 -18.07 -11.07 8.21
N PRO A 819 -17.03 -11.67 8.82
CA PRO A 819 -16.22 -12.69 8.16
C PRO A 819 -17.08 -13.85 7.65
N LEU A 820 -16.73 -14.37 6.48
CA LEU A 820 -17.43 -15.49 5.82
C LEU A 820 -17.59 -16.67 6.78
N ASP A 821 -18.79 -17.25 6.86
CA ASP A 821 -19.02 -18.42 7.71
C ASP A 821 -18.83 -19.73 6.94
N LEU A 822 -17.66 -20.35 7.07
CA LEU A 822 -17.38 -21.66 6.46
C LEU A 822 -18.06 -22.84 7.17
N GLU A 823 -18.90 -22.59 8.18
CA GLU A 823 -19.70 -23.60 8.89
C GLU A 823 -21.19 -23.55 8.50
N ALA A 824 -21.60 -22.56 7.70
CA ALA A 824 -23.00 -22.36 7.30
C ALA A 824 -23.45 -23.18 6.07
N ASP A 825 -22.55 -23.95 5.46
CA ASP A 825 -22.80 -24.84 4.30
C ASP A 825 -22.86 -26.33 4.66
#